data_AF-A0A1I1NZN5-F1
#
_entry.id   AF-A0A1I1NZN5-F1
#
_cell.length_a   1.000
_cell.length_b   1.000
_cell.length_c   1.000
_cell.angle_alpha   90.00
_cell.angle_beta   90.00
_cell.angle_gamma   90.00
#
_symmetry.space_group_name_H-M   'P 1'
#
loop_
_entity.id
_entity.type
_entity.pdbx_description
1 polymer ?
#
loop_
_entity_poly.entity_id
_entity_poly.type
_entity_poly.pdbx_seq_one_letter_code
_entity_poly.pdbx_strand_id
1 'polypeptide(L)'
;MRDRTQSDGHSALVPPGILHEQVSVALANWQLDVAEALLADTDADPAPSATSGAPLTSLSRAWADTLRAELLVRRLRMAGFTLLGDPIDDAGGAAEPPLDLHGGTDPGARVDTRTESAGHAAAAIALVRSARAAFDASDDDLQRAAGLARHARIELLSRRVDAAMDEAVEAASLLDPALPPSPLLVHTLGALSAVLADLELMPLALDYQRRAHHTALRLAEDEPGPGGTGLVGDSAARLAALCAEVGEGLLDDDSPDAADPHFTEARALAEESLAGLPEGDPHRPTAEVVLGSALVGLGEHDAAVATLQRVVAAVPAAQDRALLAAAELALGRALRRQDRGTDADDHLAHALALATEHGLPRLRRSALRELCTLHADLDDAARALPYLQAYLADELDRVDERRTRWVELFGRRKSLLETERAAGQLRRQAYEDPLTHLPNRRYAEGRLDGLLAAGAAPALAVVDIDHFKAINDQAGHPGGDAVLRAVAQLLVDGVRDTDEVCRWAGDEFVILLPDTTAEQGERAMERIRASIATNDWSALGVDVPVTISAGIASAARGDDRRTLFAAADGVLYDAKRSGRDRVVRLSGVTQTRAADGAPADPPRPAAPVFEGELLDLDTTPAGDAASADPADSVTDVQPQPTDILFGGPRDVPTPRTEPAPRTEQDDAGGFGPLLVEPVPAEPFPTRPGPRPRVAGRVVGPATGPDTVPDAGEPATDRTPATRAPRTGPEVVRAGGRSTDQVLALVRAARQEHPERPAVVVGAPADTLVALAAEHDAYTTMDHAAMAAAVGPLPEPHGRVVVLGAGSVDAAVAAEAAFLARVGGTEVVRVEDVGVAQVPALLADGSLLEGTGCVVVVAGTDAALATAVAQVTEVPVVAVPTSAGQSGAFGGIGALMTMLNSGTAGVVVSAIDDGCAAGVVAARIARR
;
A
#
# COMPACT_ATOMS: atom_id res chain seq x y z
N MET A 1 9.57 -31.99 34.23
CA MET A 1 11.04 -32.09 34.35
C MET A 1 11.60 -31.11 33.35
N ARG A 2 12.29 -30.07 33.83
CA ARG A 2 12.70 -28.88 33.06
C ARG A 2 13.90 -29.25 32.18
N ASP A 3 13.75 -29.15 30.87
CA ASP A 3 14.90 -29.06 29.96
C ASP A 3 14.99 -27.60 29.49
N ARG A 4 15.82 -26.82 30.19
CA ARG A 4 16.27 -25.50 29.76
C ARG A 4 17.56 -25.74 28.99
N THR A 5 17.45 -26.16 27.74
CA THR A 5 18.58 -26.10 26.80
C THR A 5 18.56 -24.75 26.12
N GLN A 6 19.71 -24.09 26.20
CA GLN A 6 20.04 -22.84 25.52
C GLN A 6 19.86 -23.02 24.01
N SER A 7 19.01 -22.21 23.38
CA SER A 7 19.14 -21.85 21.97
C SER A 7 18.85 -20.35 21.82
N ASP A 8 19.86 -19.62 21.36
CA ASP A 8 19.82 -18.30 20.73
C ASP A 8 18.77 -17.28 21.21
N GLY A 9 19.21 -16.39 22.11
CA GLY A 9 18.98 -14.92 22.07
C GLY A 9 17.58 -14.31 21.89
N HIS A 10 16.52 -15.07 21.69
CA HIS A 10 15.17 -14.59 21.42
C HIS A 10 14.36 -14.67 22.70
N SER A 11 13.83 -13.52 23.14
CA SER A 11 12.90 -13.46 24.27
C SER A 11 11.74 -14.43 24.03
N ALA A 12 11.40 -15.26 25.02
CA ALA A 12 10.36 -16.29 24.91
C ALA A 12 8.97 -15.75 24.48
N LEU A 13 8.74 -14.44 24.64
CA LEU A 13 7.50 -13.74 24.28
C LEU A 13 7.55 -13.01 22.93
N VAL A 14 8.73 -12.85 22.33
CA VAL A 14 8.88 -12.29 20.99
C VAL A 14 8.74 -13.45 20.00
N PRO A 15 7.80 -13.41 19.05
CA PRO A 15 7.66 -14.47 18.05
C PRO A 15 8.95 -14.64 17.24
N PRO A 16 9.36 -15.90 16.96
CA PRO A 16 8.63 -17.16 17.14
C PRO A 16 8.84 -17.85 18.51
N GLY A 17 8.93 -17.11 19.61
CA GLY A 17 9.10 -17.68 20.96
C GLY A 17 8.00 -18.67 21.35
N ILE A 18 8.40 -19.79 21.97
CA ILE A 18 7.50 -20.89 22.35
C ILE A 18 6.38 -20.42 23.28
N LEU A 19 6.68 -19.52 24.24
CA LEU A 19 5.68 -19.02 25.17
C LEU A 19 4.65 -18.13 24.47
N HIS A 20 5.11 -17.31 23.52
CA HIS A 20 4.24 -16.51 22.67
C HIS A 20 3.24 -17.38 21.88
N GLU A 21 3.72 -18.49 21.32
CA GLU A 21 2.90 -19.45 20.58
C GLU A 21 1.87 -20.13 21.50
N GLN A 22 2.30 -20.62 22.66
CA GLN A 22 1.41 -21.25 23.65
C GLN A 22 0.29 -20.32 24.11
N VAL A 23 0.62 -19.06 24.40
CA VAL A 23 -0.39 -18.05 24.78
C VAL A 23 -1.31 -17.73 23.61
N SER A 24 -0.77 -17.58 22.40
CA SER A 24 -1.58 -17.29 21.20
C SER A 24 -2.57 -18.43 20.90
N VAL A 25 -2.15 -19.70 21.04
CA VAL A 25 -3.01 -20.87 20.91
C VAL A 25 -4.08 -20.91 22.00
N ALA A 26 -3.70 -20.67 23.26
CA ALA A 26 -4.65 -20.63 24.38
C ALA A 26 -5.70 -19.52 24.18
N LEU A 27 -5.28 -18.33 23.71
CA LEU A 27 -6.19 -17.23 23.38
C LEU A 27 -7.11 -17.61 22.23
N ALA A 28 -6.58 -18.12 21.12
CA ALA A 28 -7.37 -18.56 19.97
C ALA A 28 -8.48 -19.56 20.38
N ASN A 29 -8.13 -20.48 21.29
CA ASN A 29 -9.03 -21.53 21.79
C ASN A 29 -9.91 -21.09 22.99
N TRP A 30 -9.92 -19.80 23.33
CA TRP A 30 -10.68 -19.24 24.46
C TRP A 30 -10.35 -19.87 25.82
N GLN A 31 -9.15 -20.43 25.98
CA GLN A 31 -8.63 -20.97 27.22
C GLN A 31 -8.02 -19.83 28.06
N LEU A 32 -8.85 -18.88 28.47
CA LEU A 32 -8.40 -17.60 29.05
C LEU A 32 -7.62 -17.79 30.36
N ASP A 33 -8.00 -18.77 31.19
CA ASP A 33 -7.29 -19.06 32.44
C ASP A 33 -5.91 -19.69 32.20
N VAL A 34 -5.77 -20.48 31.12
CA VAL A 34 -4.48 -21.04 30.69
C VAL A 34 -3.58 -19.93 30.15
N ALA A 35 -4.13 -19.05 29.31
CA ALA A 35 -3.41 -17.88 28.80
C ALA A 35 -2.95 -16.95 29.93
N GLU A 36 -3.80 -16.71 30.93
CA GLU A 36 -3.47 -15.91 32.11
C GLU A 36 -2.36 -16.56 32.94
N ALA A 37 -2.44 -17.87 33.19
CA ALA A 37 -1.39 -18.60 33.92
C ALA A 37 -0.05 -18.56 33.19
N LEU A 38 -0.04 -18.74 31.86
CA LEU A 38 1.17 -18.66 31.03
C LEU A 38 1.77 -17.25 31.03
N LEU A 39 0.94 -16.20 31.04
CA LEU A 39 1.38 -14.82 31.11
C LEU A 39 1.84 -14.41 32.52
N ALA A 40 1.23 -14.93 33.59
CA ALA A 40 1.62 -14.63 34.97
C ALA A 40 3.04 -15.10 35.31
N ASP A 41 3.49 -16.21 34.72
CA ASP A 41 4.86 -16.72 34.88
C ASP A 41 5.93 -15.79 34.26
N THR A 42 5.53 -14.80 33.44
CA THR A 42 6.45 -13.82 32.83
C THR A 42 6.72 -12.59 33.68
N ASP A 43 5.85 -12.31 34.66
CA ASP A 43 6.01 -11.20 35.63
C ASP A 43 6.90 -11.58 36.83
N ALA A 44 7.33 -12.84 36.92
CA ALA A 44 8.20 -13.35 37.98
C ALA A 44 9.69 -13.00 37.80
N ASP A 45 10.07 -12.25 36.76
CA ASP A 45 11.42 -11.69 36.62
C ASP A 45 11.43 -10.24 37.16
N PRO A 46 11.97 -10.01 38.37
CA PRO A 46 11.84 -8.74 39.05
C PRO A 46 12.72 -7.65 38.41
N ALA A 47 12.31 -6.40 38.62
CA ALA A 47 13.04 -5.17 38.37
C ALA A 47 14.58 -5.28 38.49
N PRO A 48 15.36 -4.52 37.69
CA PRO A 48 16.80 -4.69 37.56
C PRO A 48 17.49 -4.50 38.90
N SER A 49 17.95 -5.60 39.50
CA SER A 49 19.06 -5.54 40.43
C SER A 49 20.32 -5.22 39.62
N ALA A 50 21.00 -4.14 40.01
CA ALA A 50 22.25 -3.71 39.41
C ALA A 50 23.31 -4.80 39.59
N THR A 51 23.49 -5.67 38.59
CA THR A 51 24.74 -6.37 38.19
C THR A 51 24.43 -7.58 37.28
N SER A 52 24.17 -7.32 36.00
CA SER A 52 24.54 -8.10 34.80
C SER A 52 23.60 -7.68 33.66
N GLY A 53 24.19 -7.29 32.53
CA GLY A 53 23.53 -6.53 31.48
C GLY A 53 22.56 -7.33 30.61
N ALA A 54 21.28 -6.96 30.63
CA ALA A 54 20.55 -6.28 29.56
C ALA A 54 19.09 -6.12 30.03
N PRO A 55 18.50 -4.91 30.03
CA PRO A 55 17.07 -4.77 30.32
C PRO A 55 16.26 -5.48 29.24
N LEU A 56 15.16 -6.15 29.62
CA LEU A 56 14.13 -6.62 28.66
C LEU A 56 13.83 -5.49 27.69
N THR A 57 14.14 -5.68 26.42
CA THR A 57 14.01 -4.65 25.38
C THR A 57 12.55 -4.22 25.26
N SER A 58 12.32 -2.95 24.85
CA SER A 58 10.97 -2.38 24.67
C SER A 58 10.02 -3.29 23.89
N LEU A 59 10.56 -4.03 22.92
CA LEU A 59 9.83 -4.93 22.04
C LEU A 59 9.28 -6.19 22.74
N SER A 60 10.05 -6.84 23.61
CA SER A 60 9.55 -8.01 24.36
C SER A 60 8.39 -7.66 25.27
N ARG A 61 8.44 -6.46 25.89
CA ARG A 61 7.32 -5.93 26.67
C ARG A 61 6.13 -5.61 25.76
N ALA A 62 6.35 -5.00 24.59
CA ALA A 62 5.28 -4.71 23.63
C ALA A 62 4.52 -5.96 23.22
N TRP A 63 5.24 -7.05 22.91
CA TRP A 63 4.64 -8.35 22.59
C TRP A 63 3.81 -8.91 23.76
N ALA A 64 4.33 -8.88 24.98
CA ALA A 64 3.57 -9.30 26.17
C ALA A 64 2.31 -8.45 26.38
N ASP A 65 2.42 -7.12 26.19
CA ASP A 65 1.32 -6.17 26.34
C ASP A 65 0.21 -6.45 25.31
N THR A 66 0.53 -6.81 24.06
CA THR A 66 -0.49 -7.21 23.07
C THR A 66 -1.24 -8.47 23.46
N LEU A 67 -0.55 -9.50 23.97
CA LEU A 67 -1.18 -10.75 24.40
C LEU A 67 -2.09 -10.52 25.62
N ARG A 68 -1.65 -9.69 26.57
CA ARG A 68 -2.47 -9.29 27.73
C ARG A 68 -3.69 -8.47 27.32
N ALA A 69 -3.52 -7.53 26.39
CA ALA A 69 -4.63 -6.76 25.87
C ALA A 69 -5.69 -7.68 25.25
N GLU A 70 -5.29 -8.61 24.38
CA GLU A 70 -6.21 -9.58 23.78
C GLU A 70 -6.93 -10.44 24.83
N LEU A 71 -6.21 -10.94 25.85
CA LEU A 71 -6.80 -11.67 26.97
C LEU A 71 -7.93 -10.87 27.65
N LEU A 72 -7.66 -9.60 27.98
CA LEU A 72 -8.61 -8.71 28.63
C LEU A 72 -9.84 -8.45 27.74
N VAL A 73 -9.63 -8.22 26.43
CA VAL A 73 -10.73 -8.04 25.47
C VAL A 73 -11.61 -9.28 25.39
N ARG A 74 -11.02 -10.47 25.34
CA ARG A 74 -11.80 -11.73 25.33
C ARG A 74 -12.57 -11.92 26.63
N ARG A 75 -12.03 -11.55 27.79
CA ARG A 75 -12.77 -11.56 29.06
C ARG A 75 -13.94 -10.57 29.08
N LEU A 76 -13.73 -9.35 28.59
CA LEU A 76 -14.80 -8.36 28.43
C LEU A 76 -15.93 -8.90 27.55
N ARG A 77 -15.57 -9.56 26.45
CA ARG A 77 -16.54 -10.17 25.55
C ARG A 77 -17.34 -11.29 26.20
N MET A 78 -16.71 -12.17 27.00
CA MET A 78 -17.42 -13.17 27.80
C MET A 78 -18.34 -12.54 28.85
N ALA A 79 -17.98 -11.38 29.38
CA ALA A 79 -18.80 -10.60 30.30
C ALA A 79 -19.93 -9.80 29.61
N GLY A 80 -20.00 -9.83 28.27
CA GLY A 80 -21.02 -9.12 27.49
C GLY A 80 -20.70 -7.66 27.20
N PHE A 81 -19.43 -7.24 27.23
CA PHE A 81 -19.00 -5.85 27.02
C PHE A 81 -17.96 -5.67 25.90
N THR A 82 -17.99 -4.51 25.24
CA THR A 82 -16.96 -4.05 24.28
C THR A 82 -15.75 -3.44 25.02
N LEU A 83 -14.67 -3.11 24.29
CA LEU A 83 -13.52 -2.41 24.85
C LEU A 83 -13.86 -1.00 25.40
N LEU A 84 -14.94 -0.39 24.93
CA LEU A 84 -15.41 0.89 25.43
C LEU A 84 -16.29 0.75 26.66
N GLY A 85 -16.63 -0.49 27.05
CA GLY A 85 -17.56 -0.78 28.13
C GLY A 85 -19.02 -0.76 27.70
N ASP A 86 -19.31 -0.76 26.40
CA ASP A 86 -20.69 -0.85 25.91
C ASP A 86 -21.19 -2.30 25.99
N PRO A 87 -22.46 -2.55 26.33
CA PRO A 87 -23.04 -3.90 26.26
C PRO A 87 -23.07 -4.43 24.82
N ILE A 88 -22.89 -5.74 24.65
CA ILE A 88 -22.78 -6.40 23.33
C ILE A 88 -24.15 -6.66 22.68
N ASP A 89 -25.23 -6.79 23.45
CA ASP A 89 -26.56 -7.16 22.96
C ASP A 89 -27.57 -6.00 23.08
N ASP A 90 -27.70 -5.19 22.03
CA ASP A 90 -28.70 -4.10 21.91
C ASP A 90 -29.95 -4.49 21.11
N ALA A 91 -30.13 -5.79 20.82
CA ALA A 91 -31.28 -6.27 20.04
C ALA A 91 -32.50 -6.59 20.94
N GLY A 92 -33.09 -5.54 21.52
CA GLY A 92 -34.49 -5.56 21.97
C GLY A 92 -34.73 -5.76 23.48
N GLY A 93 -34.97 -4.64 24.17
CA GLY A 93 -35.73 -4.60 25.42
C GLY A 93 -34.93 -4.14 26.64
N ALA A 94 -35.13 -2.86 27.00
CA ALA A 94 -34.51 -2.12 28.10
C ALA A 94 -33.03 -1.73 27.88
N ALA A 95 -32.83 -0.49 27.42
CA ALA A 95 -31.51 0.14 27.34
C ALA A 95 -30.87 0.23 28.74
N GLU A 96 -29.89 -0.62 29.02
CA GLU A 96 -28.97 -0.37 30.12
C GLU A 96 -27.95 0.71 29.68
N PRO A 97 -27.60 1.68 30.55
CA PRO A 97 -26.68 2.75 30.19
C PRO A 97 -25.22 2.25 30.05
N PRO A 98 -24.40 2.88 29.20
CA PRO A 98 -22.99 2.54 29.00
C PRO A 98 -22.17 2.67 30.29
N LEU A 99 -21.08 1.90 30.41
CA LEU A 99 -20.20 1.93 31.58
C LEU A 99 -19.53 3.30 31.78
N ASP A 100 -19.64 3.84 33.00
CA ASP A 100 -18.90 5.04 33.41
C ASP A 100 -17.44 4.67 33.71
N LEU A 101 -16.56 4.89 32.73
CA LEU A 101 -15.11 4.69 32.84
C LEU A 101 -14.44 5.62 33.88
N HIS A 102 -15.19 6.55 34.49
CA HIS A 102 -14.70 7.53 35.46
C HIS A 102 -15.43 7.48 36.82
N GLY A 103 -16.33 6.51 37.02
CA GLY A 103 -17.11 6.35 38.24
C GLY A 103 -16.25 5.95 39.44
N GLY A 104 -16.10 6.84 40.41
CA GLY A 104 -15.38 6.58 41.66
C GLY A 104 -16.01 5.45 42.48
N THR A 105 -15.18 4.55 43.00
CA THR A 105 -15.59 3.41 43.83
C THR A 105 -16.20 3.86 45.16
N ASP A 106 -17.48 3.55 45.40
CA ASP A 106 -18.13 3.65 46.71
C ASP A 106 -17.73 2.43 47.57
N PRO A 107 -17.14 2.57 48.78
CA PRO A 107 -16.45 1.46 49.47
C PRO A 107 -17.38 0.41 50.11
N GLY A 108 -18.67 0.38 49.78
CA GLY A 108 -19.69 -0.34 50.53
C GLY A 108 -20.54 -1.36 49.77
N ALA A 109 -20.38 -1.52 48.45
CA ALA A 109 -21.22 -2.41 47.65
C ALA A 109 -20.49 -3.69 47.21
N ARG A 110 -21.24 -4.80 47.08
CA ARG A 110 -20.80 -6.08 46.49
C ARG A 110 -19.92 -5.84 45.27
N VAL A 111 -18.86 -6.64 45.08
CA VAL A 111 -17.96 -6.63 43.90
C VAL A 111 -18.80 -6.41 42.64
N ASP A 112 -18.79 -5.18 42.14
CA ASP A 112 -19.63 -4.76 41.04
C ASP A 112 -18.92 -5.20 39.77
N THR A 113 -19.47 -6.21 39.08
CA THR A 113 -18.92 -6.77 37.84
C THR A 113 -18.68 -5.69 36.77
N ARG A 114 -19.39 -4.55 36.87
CA ARG A 114 -19.15 -3.36 36.06
C ARG A 114 -17.83 -2.65 36.40
N THR A 115 -17.48 -2.50 37.68
CA THR A 115 -16.21 -1.84 38.05
C THR A 115 -15.01 -2.67 37.58
N GLU A 116 -15.12 -4.01 37.65
CA GLU A 116 -14.11 -4.93 37.14
C GLU A 116 -13.98 -4.86 35.60
N SER A 117 -15.11 -4.81 34.89
CA SER A 117 -15.12 -4.66 33.42
C SER A 117 -14.56 -3.30 32.97
N ALA A 118 -14.89 -2.20 33.64
CA ALA A 118 -14.27 -0.89 33.38
C ALA A 118 -12.75 -0.93 33.59
N GLY A 119 -12.29 -1.62 34.63
CA GLY A 119 -10.88 -1.83 34.92
C GLY A 119 -10.16 -2.61 33.80
N HIS A 120 -10.75 -3.71 33.35
CA HIS A 120 -10.22 -4.50 32.23
C HIS A 120 -10.16 -3.70 30.92
N ALA A 121 -11.19 -2.91 30.61
CA ALA A 121 -11.23 -2.05 29.43
C ALA A 121 -10.12 -0.99 29.45
N ALA A 122 -9.98 -0.25 30.55
CA ALA A 122 -8.95 0.77 30.70
C ALA A 122 -7.52 0.17 30.63
N ALA A 123 -7.31 -0.99 31.25
CA ALA A 123 -6.03 -1.70 31.21
C ALA A 123 -5.69 -2.17 29.78
N ALA A 124 -6.65 -2.75 29.06
CA ALA A 124 -6.46 -3.19 27.68
C ALA A 124 -6.08 -2.01 26.76
N ILE A 125 -6.77 -0.87 26.86
CA ILE A 125 -6.46 0.34 26.09
C ILE A 125 -5.04 0.84 26.38
N ALA A 126 -4.62 0.86 27.64
CA ALA A 126 -3.29 1.29 28.03
C ALA A 126 -2.20 0.36 27.46
N LEU A 127 -2.42 -0.96 27.52
CA LEU A 127 -1.50 -1.96 26.97
C LEU A 127 -1.37 -1.87 25.46
N VAL A 128 -2.49 -1.74 24.73
CA VAL A 128 -2.47 -1.54 23.27
C VAL A 128 -1.69 -0.28 22.89
N ARG A 129 -1.93 0.84 23.59
CA ARG A 129 -1.24 2.11 23.32
C ARG A 129 0.27 2.01 23.59
N SER A 130 0.64 1.38 24.70
CA SER A 130 2.04 1.11 25.07
C SER A 130 2.73 0.26 24.01
N ALA A 131 2.11 -0.86 23.62
CA ALA A 131 2.65 -1.77 22.63
C ALA A 131 2.79 -1.10 21.25
N ARG A 132 1.77 -0.36 20.79
CA ARG A 132 1.81 0.36 19.51
C ARG A 132 2.96 1.36 19.47
N ALA A 133 3.13 2.17 20.51
CA ALA A 133 4.24 3.12 20.57
C ALA A 133 5.62 2.43 20.49
N ALA A 134 5.75 1.24 21.08
CA ALA A 134 6.98 0.47 21.01
C ALA A 134 7.23 -0.16 19.63
N PHE A 135 6.18 -0.62 18.93
CA PHE A 135 6.29 -1.10 17.55
C PHE A 135 6.56 0.02 16.55
N ASP A 136 5.91 1.19 16.71
CA ASP A 136 6.15 2.36 15.85
C ASP A 136 7.54 2.95 16.02
N ALA A 137 8.16 2.77 17.19
CA ALA A 137 9.55 3.15 17.44
C ALA A 137 10.57 2.12 16.93
N SER A 138 10.13 0.97 16.41
CA SER A 138 11.00 -0.05 15.82
C SER A 138 11.29 0.30 14.36
N ASP A 139 12.58 0.29 13.97
CA ASP A 139 12.99 0.45 12.57
C ASP A 139 12.75 -0.81 11.70
N ASP A 140 12.06 -1.83 12.24
CA ASP A 140 11.76 -3.09 11.56
C ASP A 140 10.29 -3.14 11.11
N ASP A 141 10.08 -2.96 9.80
CA ASP A 141 8.77 -2.99 9.14
C ASP A 141 8.01 -4.30 9.44
N LEU A 142 8.70 -5.44 9.59
CA LEU A 142 8.07 -6.73 9.86
C LEU A 142 7.54 -6.80 11.29
N GLN A 143 8.31 -6.32 12.29
CA GLN A 143 7.85 -6.25 13.68
C GLN A 143 6.64 -5.32 13.81
N ARG A 144 6.69 -4.18 13.10
CA ARG A 144 5.59 -3.22 13.07
C ARG A 144 4.34 -3.82 12.43
N ALA A 145 4.47 -4.48 11.27
CA ALA A 145 3.36 -5.17 10.61
C ALA A 145 2.76 -6.26 11.50
N ALA A 146 3.59 -7.01 12.22
CA ALA A 146 3.15 -8.08 13.12
C ALA A 146 2.36 -7.54 14.32
N GLY A 147 2.79 -6.40 14.88
CA GLY A 147 2.05 -5.67 15.92
C GLY A 147 0.69 -5.16 15.42
N LEU A 148 0.66 -4.54 14.24
CA LEU A 148 -0.56 -4.01 13.62
C LEU A 148 -1.57 -5.13 13.28
N ALA A 149 -1.13 -6.26 12.75
CA ALA A 149 -2.01 -7.40 12.45
C ALA A 149 -2.71 -7.94 13.72
N ARG A 150 -2.01 -7.95 14.86
CA ARG A 150 -2.60 -8.30 16.15
C ARG A 150 -3.52 -7.23 16.69
N HIS A 151 -3.17 -5.97 16.53
CA HIS A 151 -4.03 -4.87 16.92
C HIS A 151 -5.36 -4.92 16.15
N ALA A 152 -5.31 -5.18 14.84
CA ALA A 152 -6.50 -5.39 14.03
C ALA A 152 -7.40 -6.53 14.55
N ARG A 153 -6.80 -7.64 15.03
CA ARG A 153 -7.53 -8.73 15.70
C ARG A 153 -8.22 -8.27 16.99
N ILE A 154 -7.53 -7.49 17.82
CA ILE A 154 -8.10 -6.91 19.06
C ILE A 154 -9.27 -5.98 18.75
N GLU A 155 -9.15 -5.16 17.71
CA GLU A 155 -10.21 -4.26 17.25
C GLU A 155 -11.45 -5.03 16.73
N LEU A 156 -11.24 -6.12 15.98
CA LEU A 156 -12.32 -7.04 15.58
C LEU A 156 -13.02 -7.67 16.77
N LEU A 157 -12.26 -8.16 17.76
CA LEU A 157 -12.83 -8.74 18.98
C LEU A 157 -13.69 -7.71 19.75
N SER A 158 -13.36 -6.43 19.61
CA SER A 158 -14.05 -5.28 20.20
C SER A 158 -15.21 -4.74 19.35
N ARG A 159 -15.57 -5.41 18.24
CA ARG A 159 -16.57 -4.97 17.24
C ARG A 159 -16.27 -3.63 16.57
N ARG A 160 -15.01 -3.19 16.54
CA ARG A 160 -14.57 -1.96 15.86
C ARG A 160 -13.99 -2.28 14.49
N VAL A 161 -14.87 -2.67 13.57
CA VAL A 161 -14.54 -3.13 12.20
C VAL A 161 -13.71 -2.11 11.43
N ASP A 162 -14.06 -0.83 11.54
CA ASP A 162 -13.35 0.26 10.85
C ASP A 162 -11.91 0.42 11.31
N ALA A 163 -11.69 0.44 12.62
CA ALA A 163 -10.35 0.49 13.20
C ALA A 163 -9.55 -0.76 12.81
N ALA A 164 -10.16 -1.94 12.87
CA ALA A 164 -9.49 -3.17 12.44
C ALA A 164 -9.06 -3.12 10.97
N MET A 165 -9.89 -2.57 10.09
CA MET A 165 -9.58 -2.40 8.68
C MET A 165 -8.44 -1.41 8.45
N ASP A 166 -8.41 -0.27 9.15
CA ASP A 166 -7.31 0.70 9.08
C ASP A 166 -5.97 0.07 9.50
N GLU A 167 -5.96 -0.67 10.62
CA GLU A 167 -4.77 -1.36 11.12
C GLU A 167 -4.31 -2.49 10.18
N ALA A 168 -5.26 -3.25 9.61
CA ALA A 168 -4.96 -4.30 8.64
C ALA A 168 -4.40 -3.73 7.33
N VAL A 169 -4.90 -2.59 6.86
CA VAL A 169 -4.36 -1.87 5.70
C VAL A 169 -2.93 -1.39 5.97
N GLU A 170 -2.68 -0.84 7.17
CA GLU A 170 -1.34 -0.40 7.55
C GLU A 170 -0.36 -1.58 7.61
N ALA A 171 -0.75 -2.70 8.24
CA ALA A 171 0.04 -3.93 8.27
C ALA A 171 0.34 -4.45 6.87
N ALA A 172 -0.68 -4.57 6.02
CA ALA A 172 -0.58 -5.02 4.64
C ALA A 172 0.40 -4.17 3.82
N SER A 173 0.44 -2.86 4.06
CA SER A 173 1.28 -1.91 3.32
C SER A 173 2.77 -2.00 3.68
N LEU A 174 3.09 -2.55 4.85
CA LEU A 174 4.47 -2.79 5.32
C LEU A 174 5.02 -4.15 4.87
N LEU A 175 4.15 -5.10 4.50
CA LEU A 175 4.54 -6.47 4.13
C LEU A 175 5.00 -6.56 2.67
N ASP A 176 6.19 -6.04 2.40
CA ASP A 176 6.85 -6.11 1.08
C ASP A 176 7.03 -7.58 0.62
N PRO A 177 6.67 -7.93 -0.64
CA PRO A 177 6.96 -9.25 -1.21
C PRO A 177 8.44 -9.65 -1.18
N ALA A 178 9.36 -8.69 -1.11
CA ALA A 178 10.81 -8.93 -1.06
C ALA A 178 11.35 -9.21 0.34
N LEU A 179 10.52 -9.19 1.40
CA LEU A 179 10.96 -9.52 2.75
C LEU A 179 11.54 -10.95 2.81
N PRO A 180 12.66 -11.15 3.53
CA PRO A 180 13.27 -12.47 3.64
C PRO A 180 12.32 -13.45 4.38
N PRO A 181 12.30 -14.73 3.98
CA PRO A 181 11.48 -15.72 4.65
C PRO A 181 11.91 -15.85 6.12
N SER A 182 10.94 -15.80 7.02
CA SER A 182 11.15 -15.99 8.46
C SER A 182 9.88 -16.54 9.12
N PRO A 183 9.98 -17.27 10.23
CA PRO A 183 8.80 -17.74 10.97
C PRO A 183 7.85 -16.59 11.37
N LEU A 184 8.41 -15.42 11.72
CA LEU A 184 7.64 -14.22 12.02
C LEU A 184 6.83 -13.75 10.81
N LEU A 185 7.39 -13.79 9.59
CA LEU A 185 6.68 -13.45 8.36
C LEU A 185 5.52 -14.42 8.09
N VAL A 186 5.74 -15.73 8.23
CA VAL A 186 4.67 -16.74 8.08
C VAL A 186 3.51 -16.46 9.04
N HIS A 187 3.82 -16.26 10.33
CA HIS A 187 2.81 -15.96 11.34
C HIS A 187 2.08 -14.63 11.08
N THR A 188 2.80 -13.60 10.63
CA THR A 188 2.22 -12.28 10.36
C THR A 188 1.29 -12.31 9.16
N LEU A 189 1.69 -12.97 8.07
CA LEU A 189 0.85 -13.17 6.89
C LEU A 189 -0.41 -13.98 7.24
N GLY A 190 -0.26 -15.05 8.02
CA GLY A 190 -1.39 -15.85 8.47
C GLY A 190 -2.34 -15.12 9.43
N ALA A 191 -1.80 -14.30 10.34
CA ALA A 191 -2.61 -13.47 11.23
C ALA A 191 -3.40 -12.40 10.46
N LEU A 192 -2.75 -11.73 9.51
CA LEU A 192 -3.40 -10.77 8.62
C LEU A 192 -4.47 -11.45 7.76
N SER A 193 -4.17 -12.62 7.19
CA SER A 193 -5.16 -13.42 6.46
C SER A 193 -6.40 -13.72 7.30
N ALA A 194 -6.21 -14.17 8.55
CA ALA A 194 -7.32 -14.46 9.45
C ALA A 194 -8.16 -13.21 9.76
N VAL A 195 -7.52 -12.04 9.95
CA VAL A 195 -8.22 -10.75 10.13
C VAL A 195 -9.01 -10.37 8.89
N LEU A 196 -8.42 -10.50 7.69
CA LEU A 196 -9.08 -10.23 6.42
C LEU A 196 -10.29 -11.14 6.19
N ALA A 197 -10.16 -12.42 6.57
CA ALA A 197 -11.26 -13.36 6.45
C ALA A 197 -12.41 -13.01 7.40
N ASP A 198 -12.12 -12.56 8.63
CA ASP A 198 -13.13 -12.06 9.58
C ASP A 198 -13.75 -10.72 9.15
N LEU A 199 -13.04 -9.93 8.34
CA LEU A 199 -13.56 -8.76 7.62
C LEU A 199 -14.33 -9.13 6.34
N GLU A 200 -14.48 -10.41 6.03
CA GLU A 200 -15.13 -10.94 4.81
C GLU A 200 -14.44 -10.52 3.50
N LEU A 201 -13.14 -10.22 3.56
CA LEU A 201 -12.29 -9.94 2.41
C LEU A 201 -11.61 -11.23 1.90
N MET A 202 -12.43 -12.23 1.56
CA MET A 202 -11.97 -13.61 1.34
C MET A 202 -10.90 -13.77 0.24
N PRO A 203 -10.98 -13.10 -0.93
CA PRO A 203 -9.94 -13.20 -1.95
C PRO A 203 -8.57 -12.71 -1.44
N LEU A 204 -8.56 -11.64 -0.62
CA LEU A 204 -7.33 -11.12 -0.02
C LEU A 204 -6.81 -12.05 1.07
N ALA A 205 -7.70 -12.59 1.91
CA ALA A 205 -7.33 -13.58 2.92
C ALA A 205 -6.64 -14.80 2.30
N LEU A 206 -7.18 -15.33 1.20
CA LEU A 206 -6.57 -16.41 0.43
C LEU A 206 -5.18 -16.03 -0.09
N ASP A 207 -5.01 -14.85 -0.70
CA ASP A 207 -3.72 -14.40 -1.23
C ASP A 207 -2.64 -14.33 -0.14
N TYR A 208 -2.95 -13.70 0.99
CA TYR A 208 -2.03 -13.60 2.12
C TYR A 208 -1.72 -14.98 2.73
N GLN A 209 -2.68 -15.90 2.78
CA GLN A 209 -2.45 -17.25 3.30
C GLN A 209 -1.63 -18.11 2.34
N ARG A 210 -1.84 -18.00 1.02
CA ARG A 210 -0.96 -18.64 0.02
C ARG A 210 0.47 -18.15 0.17
N ARG A 211 0.64 -16.84 0.36
CA ARG A 211 1.95 -16.23 0.58
C ARG A 211 2.59 -16.74 1.87
N ALA A 212 1.81 -16.92 2.94
CA ALA A 212 2.28 -17.51 4.20
C ALA A 212 2.77 -18.94 4.00
N HIS A 213 1.98 -19.78 3.32
CA HIS A 213 2.32 -21.17 3.05
C HIS A 213 3.55 -21.32 2.15
N HIS A 214 3.63 -20.53 1.06
CA HIS A 214 4.82 -20.49 0.21
C HIS A 214 6.08 -20.05 0.99
N THR A 215 5.94 -19.08 1.90
CA THR A 215 7.05 -18.66 2.78
C THR A 215 7.47 -19.79 3.73
N ALA A 216 6.52 -20.56 4.26
CA ALA A 216 6.81 -21.72 5.11
C ALA A 216 7.54 -22.83 4.35
N LEU A 217 7.13 -23.12 3.11
CA LEU A 217 7.81 -24.09 2.24
C LEU A 217 9.27 -23.70 2.00
N ARG A 218 9.53 -22.43 1.66
CA ARG A 218 10.91 -21.92 1.46
C ARG A 218 11.77 -22.04 2.71
N LEU A 219 11.22 -21.78 3.89
CA LEU A 219 11.95 -21.98 5.15
C LEU A 219 12.32 -23.45 5.38
N ALA A 220 11.41 -24.37 5.06
CA ALA A 220 11.66 -25.79 5.21
C ALA A 220 12.72 -26.32 4.21
N GLU A 221 12.85 -25.69 3.04
CA GLU A 221 13.92 -25.96 2.07
C GLU A 221 15.29 -25.50 2.58
N ASP A 222 15.36 -24.30 3.16
CA ASP A 222 16.61 -23.69 3.64
C ASP A 222 17.11 -24.33 4.95
N GLU A 223 16.21 -24.72 5.87
CA GLU A 223 16.54 -25.38 7.14
C GLU A 223 15.62 -26.60 7.41
N PRO A 224 15.96 -27.79 6.88
CA PRO A 224 15.18 -29.00 7.10
C PRO A 224 15.28 -29.47 8.56
N GLY A 225 14.28 -29.13 9.36
CA GLY A 225 14.15 -29.52 10.76
C GLY A 225 12.68 -29.61 11.22
N PRO A 226 12.42 -30.20 12.40
CA PRO A 226 11.06 -30.44 12.91
C PRO A 226 10.23 -29.15 13.10
N GLY A 227 10.87 -28.00 13.28
CA GLY A 227 10.20 -26.70 13.33
C GLY A 227 9.68 -26.23 11.97
N GLY A 228 10.41 -26.49 10.88
CA GLY A 228 9.98 -26.14 9.52
C GLY A 228 8.80 -26.99 9.05
N THR A 229 8.79 -28.28 9.37
CA THR A 229 7.69 -29.19 9.02
C THR A 229 6.38 -28.84 9.74
N GLY A 230 6.45 -28.38 10.99
CA GLY A 230 5.27 -27.92 11.74
C GLY A 230 4.64 -26.66 11.14
N LEU A 231 5.47 -25.67 10.78
CA LEU A 231 5.01 -24.43 10.14
C LEU A 231 4.37 -24.68 8.76
N VAL A 232 4.92 -25.60 7.96
CA VAL A 232 4.33 -26.00 6.68
C VAL A 232 2.97 -26.65 6.92
N GLY A 233 2.87 -27.60 7.85
CA GLY A 233 1.61 -28.27 8.18
C GLY A 233 0.51 -27.34 8.67
N ASP A 234 0.82 -26.40 9.57
CA ASP A 234 -0.14 -25.43 10.09
C ASP A 234 -0.56 -24.41 9.00
N SER A 235 0.38 -23.89 8.22
CA SER A 235 0.07 -22.97 7.12
C SER A 235 -0.76 -23.64 6.01
N ALA A 236 -0.51 -24.92 5.71
CA ALA A 236 -1.28 -25.74 4.77
C ALA A 236 -2.71 -25.97 5.28
N ALA A 237 -2.88 -26.35 6.55
CA ALA A 237 -4.20 -26.57 7.16
C ALA A 237 -5.06 -25.30 7.13
N ARG A 238 -4.47 -24.15 7.46
CA ARG A 238 -5.16 -22.84 7.39
C ARG A 238 -5.52 -22.44 5.95
N LEU A 239 -4.63 -22.69 4.99
CA LEU A 239 -4.92 -22.43 3.57
C LEU A 239 -6.05 -23.33 3.07
N ALA A 240 -6.00 -24.62 3.41
CA ALA A 240 -7.03 -25.58 3.08
C ALA A 240 -8.40 -25.19 3.66
N ALA A 241 -8.44 -24.69 4.90
CA ALA A 241 -9.67 -24.22 5.53
C ALA A 241 -10.28 -23.03 4.77
N LEU A 242 -9.47 -22.06 4.34
CA LEU A 242 -9.93 -20.94 3.54
C LEU A 242 -10.42 -21.39 2.16
N CYS A 243 -9.71 -22.29 1.48
CA CYS A 243 -10.14 -22.83 0.20
C CYS A 243 -11.49 -23.56 0.31
N ALA A 244 -11.68 -24.38 1.36
CA ALA A 244 -12.96 -25.05 1.60
C ALA A 244 -14.10 -24.03 1.84
N GLU A 245 -13.85 -22.95 2.59
CA GLU A 245 -14.87 -21.92 2.82
C GLU A 245 -15.23 -21.14 1.55
N VAL A 246 -14.24 -20.83 0.71
CA VAL A 246 -14.48 -20.20 -0.60
C VAL A 246 -15.26 -21.11 -1.52
N GLY A 247 -14.91 -22.41 -1.55
CA GLY A 247 -15.66 -23.41 -2.28
C GLY A 247 -17.13 -23.47 -1.83
N GLU A 248 -17.39 -23.46 -0.53
CA GLU A 248 -18.76 -23.45 -0.01
C GLU A 248 -19.53 -22.18 -0.40
N GLY A 249 -18.90 -21.00 -0.33
CA GLY A 249 -19.51 -19.76 -0.81
C GLY A 249 -19.87 -19.81 -2.31
N LEU A 250 -19.00 -20.41 -3.14
CA LEU A 250 -19.28 -20.58 -4.57
C LEU A 250 -20.40 -21.60 -4.85
N LEU A 251 -20.54 -22.64 -4.02
CA LEU A 251 -21.71 -23.52 -4.08
C LEU A 251 -23.00 -22.78 -3.73
N ASP A 252 -22.91 -21.83 -2.79
CA ASP A 252 -24.07 -21.01 -2.39
C ASP A 252 -24.49 -20.04 -3.51
N ASP A 253 -23.52 -19.54 -4.27
CA ASP A 253 -23.72 -18.71 -5.47
C ASP A 253 -24.07 -19.53 -6.73
N ASP A 254 -24.50 -20.79 -6.57
CA ASP A 254 -24.87 -21.73 -7.65
C ASP A 254 -23.77 -21.87 -8.74
N SER A 255 -22.51 -21.85 -8.31
CA SER A 255 -21.32 -21.90 -9.16
C SER A 255 -20.43 -23.13 -8.90
N PRO A 256 -20.95 -24.36 -9.07
CA PRO A 256 -20.23 -25.60 -8.72
C PRO A 256 -18.93 -25.80 -9.50
N ASP A 257 -18.90 -25.42 -10.78
CA ASP A 257 -17.70 -25.53 -11.62
C ASP A 257 -16.55 -24.66 -11.11
N ALA A 258 -16.87 -23.52 -10.46
CA ALA A 258 -15.89 -22.65 -9.83
C ALA A 258 -15.48 -23.14 -8.43
N ALA A 259 -16.34 -23.89 -7.74
CA ALA A 259 -16.10 -24.40 -6.39
C ALA A 259 -15.16 -25.62 -6.39
N ASP A 260 -15.27 -26.51 -7.37
CA ASP A 260 -14.52 -27.78 -7.45
C ASP A 260 -12.98 -27.62 -7.34
N PRO A 261 -12.33 -26.65 -8.03
CA PRO A 261 -10.90 -26.42 -7.88
C PRO A 261 -10.49 -26.07 -6.44
N HIS A 262 -11.31 -25.31 -5.73
CA HIS A 262 -11.03 -24.91 -4.35
C HIS A 262 -11.12 -26.09 -3.38
N PHE A 263 -12.10 -26.97 -3.53
CA PHE A 263 -12.18 -28.18 -2.70
C PHE A 263 -11.09 -29.20 -3.04
N THR A 264 -10.72 -29.32 -4.32
CA THR A 264 -9.61 -30.17 -4.75
C THR A 264 -8.29 -29.72 -4.12
N GLU A 265 -8.03 -28.41 -4.14
CA GLU A 265 -6.87 -27.83 -3.48
C GLU A 265 -6.93 -27.98 -1.96
N ALA A 266 -8.08 -27.75 -1.33
CA ALA A 266 -8.27 -27.93 0.10
C ALA A 266 -7.96 -29.38 0.53
N ARG A 267 -8.40 -30.39 -0.24
CA ARG A 267 -8.06 -31.80 0.00
C ARG A 267 -6.56 -32.02 -0.06
N ALA A 268 -5.90 -31.58 -1.13
CA ALA A 268 -4.46 -31.79 -1.32
C ALA A 268 -3.63 -31.20 -0.17
N LEU A 269 -3.94 -29.97 0.23
CA LEU A 269 -3.27 -29.29 1.35
C LEU A 269 -3.57 -29.93 2.71
N ALA A 270 -4.79 -30.41 2.93
CA ALA A 270 -5.14 -31.12 4.17
C ALA A 270 -4.42 -32.48 4.26
N GLU A 271 -4.31 -33.20 3.15
CA GLU A 271 -3.53 -34.45 3.06
C GLU A 271 -2.04 -34.21 3.27
N GLU A 272 -1.48 -33.13 2.70
CA GLU A 272 -0.11 -32.69 2.94
C GLU A 272 0.14 -32.40 4.42
N SER A 273 -0.74 -31.63 5.05
CA SER A 273 -0.68 -31.34 6.49
C SER A 273 -0.72 -32.63 7.32
N LEU A 274 -1.64 -33.55 7.01
CA LEU A 274 -1.76 -34.83 7.72
C LEU A 274 -0.55 -35.75 7.54
N ALA A 275 0.11 -35.70 6.38
CA ALA A 275 1.32 -36.48 6.11
C ALA A 275 2.52 -35.99 6.92
N GLY A 276 2.56 -34.69 7.23
CA GLY A 276 3.61 -34.07 8.06
C GLY A 276 3.42 -34.26 9.57
N LEU A 277 2.24 -34.68 10.03
CA LEU A 277 1.87 -34.73 11.45
C LEU A 277 1.85 -36.18 12.00
N PRO A 278 2.60 -36.49 13.09
CA PRO A 278 2.59 -37.81 13.69
C PRO A 278 1.23 -38.17 14.33
N GLU A 279 1.01 -39.47 14.57
CA GLU A 279 -0.17 -39.91 15.31
C GLU A 279 -0.19 -39.33 16.73
N GLY A 280 -1.30 -38.69 17.10
CA GLY A 280 -1.47 -38.03 18.40
C GLY A 280 -1.01 -36.57 18.46
N ASP A 281 -0.57 -35.98 17.33
CA ASP A 281 -0.24 -34.56 17.26
C ASP A 281 -1.48 -33.66 17.54
N PRO A 282 -1.36 -32.60 18.36
CA PRO A 282 -2.47 -31.72 18.71
C PRO A 282 -3.09 -30.97 17.52
N HIS A 283 -2.35 -30.76 16.42
CA HIS A 283 -2.84 -30.08 15.22
C HIS A 283 -3.51 -31.02 14.21
N ARG A 284 -3.37 -32.34 14.40
CA ARG A 284 -3.95 -33.35 13.50
C ARG A 284 -5.47 -33.25 13.38
N PRO A 285 -6.25 -33.10 14.47
CA PRO A 285 -7.71 -32.95 14.38
C PRO A 285 -8.14 -31.78 13.50
N THR A 286 -7.40 -30.66 13.51
CA THR A 286 -7.66 -29.51 12.62
C THR A 286 -7.56 -29.89 11.15
N ALA A 287 -6.48 -30.59 10.76
CA ALA A 287 -6.32 -31.04 9.38
C ALA A 287 -7.38 -32.09 8.98
N GLU A 288 -7.83 -32.95 9.90
CA GLU A 288 -8.92 -33.91 9.66
C GLU A 288 -10.28 -33.22 9.44
N VAL A 289 -10.60 -32.15 10.18
CA VAL A 289 -11.83 -31.36 9.97
C VAL A 289 -11.84 -30.68 8.61
N VAL A 290 -10.69 -30.13 8.20
CA VAL A 290 -10.57 -29.46 6.90
C VAL A 290 -10.65 -30.47 5.76
N LEU A 291 -10.00 -31.63 5.89
CA LEU A 291 -10.16 -32.73 4.93
C LEU A 291 -11.63 -33.17 4.84
N GLY A 292 -12.31 -33.34 5.98
CA GLY A 292 -13.74 -33.63 6.03
C GLY A 292 -14.56 -32.60 5.25
N SER A 293 -14.33 -31.30 5.49
CA SER A 293 -15.00 -30.22 4.76
C SER A 293 -14.76 -30.28 3.25
N ALA A 294 -13.52 -30.54 2.82
CA ALA A 294 -13.18 -30.68 1.40
C ALA A 294 -13.91 -31.86 0.74
N LEU A 295 -13.96 -33.01 1.43
CA LEU A 295 -14.70 -34.20 0.96
C LEU A 295 -16.20 -33.94 0.86
N VAL A 296 -16.77 -33.15 1.78
CA VAL A 296 -18.18 -32.73 1.73
C VAL A 296 -18.46 -31.90 0.48
N GLY A 297 -17.56 -30.98 0.13
CA GLY A 297 -17.65 -30.18 -1.10
C GLY A 297 -17.50 -30.99 -2.39
N LEU A 298 -16.62 -31.99 -2.41
CA LEU A 298 -16.37 -32.88 -3.56
C LEU A 298 -17.44 -33.97 -3.77
N GLY A 299 -18.47 -34.03 -2.91
CA GLY A 299 -19.51 -35.07 -3.01
C GLY A 299 -19.16 -36.41 -2.35
N GLU A 300 -17.99 -36.52 -1.69
CA GLU A 300 -17.51 -37.74 -1.04
C GLU A 300 -18.06 -37.90 0.40
N HIS A 301 -19.38 -37.84 0.55
CA HIS A 301 -20.05 -37.68 1.85
C HIS A 301 -19.80 -38.82 2.83
N ASP A 302 -19.72 -40.08 2.38
CA ASP A 302 -19.48 -41.23 3.27
C ASP A 302 -18.10 -41.17 3.95
N ALA A 303 -17.07 -40.80 3.17
CA ALA A 303 -15.71 -40.64 3.67
C ALA A 303 -15.61 -39.44 4.62
N ALA A 304 -16.33 -38.36 4.32
CA ALA A 304 -16.42 -37.20 5.19
C ALA A 304 -17.06 -37.53 6.54
N VAL A 305 -18.24 -38.17 6.55
CA VAL A 305 -18.97 -38.53 7.78
C VAL A 305 -18.11 -39.41 8.68
N ALA A 306 -17.47 -40.44 8.13
CA ALA A 306 -16.61 -41.34 8.91
C ALA A 306 -15.41 -40.60 9.56
N THR A 307 -14.86 -39.61 8.87
CA THR A 307 -13.75 -38.80 9.39
C THR A 307 -14.23 -37.83 10.47
N LEU A 308 -15.28 -37.06 10.19
CA LEU A 308 -15.79 -36.01 11.07
C LEU A 308 -16.41 -36.56 12.35
N GLN A 309 -17.13 -37.69 12.30
CA GLN A 309 -17.65 -38.35 13.50
C GLN A 309 -16.53 -38.76 14.46
N ARG A 310 -15.39 -39.21 13.93
CA ARG A 310 -14.23 -39.59 14.73
C ARG A 310 -13.65 -38.39 15.45
N VAL A 311 -13.56 -37.24 14.76
CA VAL A 311 -13.08 -35.98 15.35
C VAL A 311 -14.03 -35.48 16.42
N VAL A 312 -15.34 -35.38 16.13
CA VAL A 312 -16.35 -34.93 17.10
C VAL A 312 -16.36 -35.81 18.36
N ALA A 313 -16.17 -37.13 18.21
CA ALA A 313 -16.07 -38.04 19.35
C ALA A 313 -14.74 -37.93 20.12
N ALA A 314 -13.66 -37.51 19.46
CA ALA A 314 -12.32 -37.42 20.04
C ALA A 314 -12.03 -36.07 20.70
N VAL A 315 -12.62 -34.96 20.21
CA VAL A 315 -12.42 -33.62 20.76
C VAL A 315 -13.22 -33.47 22.05
N PRO A 316 -12.58 -33.39 23.23
CA PRO A 316 -13.29 -33.14 24.47
C PRO A 316 -13.91 -31.74 24.40
N ALA A 317 -15.18 -31.58 24.78
CA ALA A 317 -15.90 -30.31 24.80
C ALA A 317 -15.21 -29.17 25.59
N ALA A 318 -14.15 -29.49 26.36
CA ALA A 318 -13.40 -28.56 27.19
C ALA A 318 -12.12 -28.00 26.56
N GLN A 319 -11.61 -28.52 25.43
CA GLN A 319 -10.25 -28.17 24.95
C GLN A 319 -10.19 -27.30 23.68
N ASP A 320 -10.98 -27.55 22.64
CA ASP A 320 -10.95 -26.72 21.42
C ASP A 320 -12.35 -26.54 20.83
N ARG A 321 -13.01 -25.46 21.25
CA ARG A 321 -14.42 -25.21 20.94
C ARG A 321 -14.63 -24.64 19.54
N ALA A 322 -13.64 -23.92 19.00
CA ALA A 322 -13.69 -23.44 17.63
C ALA A 322 -13.53 -24.60 16.65
N LEU A 323 -12.61 -25.52 16.93
CA LEU A 323 -12.46 -26.75 16.16
C LEU A 323 -13.71 -27.63 16.24
N LEU A 324 -14.28 -27.81 17.44
CA LEU A 324 -15.52 -28.56 17.60
C LEU A 324 -16.68 -27.94 16.80
N ALA A 325 -16.86 -26.62 16.87
CA ALA A 325 -17.89 -25.93 16.07
C ALA A 325 -17.71 -26.14 14.56
N ALA A 326 -16.46 -26.10 14.07
CA ALA A 326 -16.16 -26.37 12.66
C ALA A 326 -16.42 -27.84 12.28
N ALA A 327 -16.07 -28.80 13.15
CA ALA A 327 -16.32 -30.22 12.94
C ALA A 327 -17.82 -30.54 12.91
N GLU A 328 -18.59 -29.98 13.85
CA GLU A 328 -20.05 -30.11 13.94
C GLU A 328 -20.74 -29.53 12.70
N LEU A 329 -20.30 -28.35 12.24
CA LEU A 329 -20.81 -27.73 11.01
C LEU A 329 -20.55 -28.61 9.78
N ALA A 330 -19.31 -29.08 9.61
CA ALA A 330 -18.93 -29.93 8.48
C ALA A 330 -19.69 -31.27 8.51
N LEU A 331 -19.88 -31.87 9.70
CA LEU A 331 -20.62 -33.11 9.87
C LEU A 331 -22.11 -32.92 9.56
N GLY A 332 -22.70 -31.83 10.06
CA GLY A 332 -24.08 -31.44 9.76
C GLY A 332 -24.32 -31.26 8.27
N ARG A 333 -23.40 -30.58 7.57
CA ARG A 333 -23.42 -30.44 6.09
C ARG A 333 -23.38 -31.81 5.40
N ALA A 334 -22.46 -32.67 5.81
CA ALA A 334 -22.31 -34.01 5.23
C ALA A 334 -23.60 -34.83 5.37
N LEU A 335 -24.22 -34.80 6.56
CA LEU A 335 -25.45 -35.51 6.86
C LEU A 335 -26.65 -34.93 6.10
N ARG A 336 -26.75 -33.60 5.97
CA ARG A 336 -27.77 -32.95 5.16
C ARG A 336 -27.69 -33.40 3.70
N ARG A 337 -26.48 -33.41 3.11
CA ARG A 337 -26.24 -33.88 1.72
C ARG A 337 -26.47 -35.39 1.53
N GLN A 338 -26.64 -36.16 2.62
CA GLN A 338 -27.07 -37.57 2.61
C GLN A 338 -28.57 -37.76 2.89
N ASP A 339 -29.38 -36.70 2.87
CA ASP A 339 -30.80 -36.71 3.24
C ASP A 339 -31.09 -37.16 4.68
N ARG A 340 -30.10 -37.04 5.59
CA ARG A 340 -30.24 -37.38 7.03
C ARG A 340 -30.59 -36.15 7.86
N GLY A 341 -31.72 -35.52 7.54
CA GLY A 341 -32.08 -34.20 8.05
C GLY A 341 -32.20 -34.06 9.57
N THR A 342 -32.67 -35.09 10.29
CA THR A 342 -32.78 -35.04 11.76
C THR A 342 -31.42 -35.06 12.44
N ASP A 343 -30.50 -35.89 11.97
CA ASP A 343 -29.13 -35.96 12.52
C ASP A 343 -28.37 -34.67 12.17
N ALA A 344 -28.59 -34.13 10.97
CA ALA A 344 -28.02 -32.87 10.55
C ALA A 344 -28.46 -31.68 11.43
N ASP A 345 -29.74 -31.62 11.82
CA ASP A 345 -30.29 -30.55 12.66
C ASP A 345 -29.56 -30.46 14.01
N ASP A 346 -29.37 -31.59 14.70
CA ASP A 346 -28.68 -31.65 16.00
C ASP A 346 -27.24 -31.11 15.90
N HIS A 347 -26.49 -31.56 14.90
CA HIS A 347 -25.10 -31.14 14.68
C HIS A 347 -24.99 -29.66 14.28
N LEU A 348 -25.83 -29.19 13.36
CA LEU A 348 -25.83 -27.79 12.93
C LEU A 348 -26.29 -26.82 14.04
N ALA A 349 -27.29 -27.21 14.84
CA ALA A 349 -27.73 -26.43 15.99
C ALA A 349 -26.64 -26.35 17.08
N HIS A 350 -25.91 -27.44 17.30
CA HIS A 350 -24.77 -27.44 18.22
C HIS A 350 -23.63 -26.55 17.72
N ALA A 351 -23.31 -26.62 16.42
CA ALA A 351 -22.33 -25.73 15.79
C ALA A 351 -22.72 -24.25 15.95
N LEU A 352 -23.99 -23.91 15.73
CA LEU A 352 -24.51 -22.55 15.92
C LEU A 352 -24.38 -22.08 17.38
N ALA A 353 -24.70 -22.95 18.34
CA ALA A 353 -24.59 -22.63 19.76
C ALA A 353 -23.14 -22.32 20.15
N LEU A 354 -22.20 -23.20 19.79
CA LEU A 354 -20.77 -23.01 20.03
C LEU A 354 -20.24 -21.74 19.35
N ALA A 355 -20.61 -21.51 18.09
CA ALA A 355 -20.16 -20.33 17.35
C ALA A 355 -20.71 -19.03 17.94
N THR A 356 -21.93 -19.05 18.48
CA THR A 356 -22.54 -17.91 19.15
C THR A 356 -21.89 -17.64 20.50
N GLU A 357 -21.73 -18.68 21.33
CA GLU A 357 -21.11 -18.58 22.66
C GLU A 357 -19.67 -18.07 22.60
N HIS A 358 -18.90 -18.50 21.59
CA HIS A 358 -17.48 -18.15 21.45
C HIS A 358 -17.22 -17.04 20.44
N GLY A 359 -18.28 -16.39 19.94
CA GLY A 359 -18.14 -15.23 19.08
C GLY A 359 -17.36 -15.51 17.80
N LEU A 360 -17.67 -16.62 17.13
CA LEU A 360 -17.07 -17.08 15.87
C LEU A 360 -17.99 -16.67 14.69
N PRO A 361 -17.88 -15.44 14.16
CA PRO A 361 -18.89 -14.87 13.25
C PRO A 361 -19.03 -15.66 11.94
N ARG A 362 -17.92 -16.14 11.37
CA ARG A 362 -17.92 -16.91 10.12
C ARG A 362 -18.63 -18.26 10.26
N LEU A 363 -18.29 -19.00 11.32
CA LEU A 363 -18.94 -20.28 11.62
C LEU A 363 -20.41 -20.09 12.00
N ARG A 364 -20.73 -19.02 12.75
CA ARG A 364 -22.11 -18.69 13.11
C ARG A 364 -22.96 -18.46 11.86
N ARG A 365 -22.51 -17.62 10.93
CA ARG A 365 -23.21 -17.36 9.66
C ARG A 365 -23.38 -18.63 8.85
N SER A 366 -22.30 -19.41 8.72
CA SER A 366 -22.34 -20.69 8.00
C SER A 366 -23.38 -21.64 8.61
N ALA A 367 -23.44 -21.76 9.94
CA ALA A 367 -24.42 -22.59 10.62
C ALA A 367 -25.86 -22.07 10.47
N LEU A 368 -26.08 -20.75 10.59
CA LEU A 368 -27.38 -20.13 10.35
C LEU A 368 -27.90 -20.41 8.94
N ARG A 369 -27.03 -20.28 7.94
CA ARG A 369 -27.36 -20.56 6.54
C ARG A 369 -27.71 -22.03 6.33
N GLU A 370 -26.87 -22.96 6.82
CA GLU A 370 -27.14 -24.40 6.66
C GLU A 370 -28.41 -24.84 7.39
N LEU A 371 -28.73 -24.29 8.57
CA LEU A 371 -29.99 -24.55 9.26
C LEU A 371 -31.20 -24.00 8.50
N CYS A 372 -31.06 -22.82 7.90
CA CYS A 372 -32.07 -22.26 7.02
C CYS A 372 -32.33 -23.17 5.81
N THR A 373 -31.27 -23.60 5.11
CA THR A 373 -31.37 -24.51 3.96
C THR A 373 -31.95 -25.86 4.37
N LEU A 374 -31.48 -26.46 5.47
CA LEU A 374 -32.01 -27.72 5.99
C LEU A 374 -33.51 -27.65 6.25
N HIS A 375 -33.99 -26.61 6.92
CA HIS A 375 -35.42 -26.50 7.22
C HIS A 375 -36.24 -26.11 6.00
N ALA A 376 -35.65 -25.45 4.99
CA ALA A 376 -36.28 -25.30 3.68
C ALA A 376 -36.40 -26.64 2.94
N ASP A 377 -35.36 -27.47 2.94
CA ASP A 377 -35.35 -28.83 2.36
C ASP A 377 -36.41 -29.73 3.04
N LEU A 378 -36.67 -29.52 4.33
CA LEU A 378 -37.68 -30.23 5.12
C LEU A 378 -39.10 -29.63 5.05
N ASP A 379 -39.31 -28.56 4.28
CA ASP A 379 -40.59 -27.81 4.18
C ASP A 379 -41.11 -27.29 5.54
N ASP A 380 -40.21 -26.92 6.46
CA ASP A 380 -40.51 -26.34 7.77
C ASP A 380 -40.17 -24.84 7.81
N ALA A 381 -41.01 -24.05 7.15
CA ALA A 381 -40.86 -22.59 7.10
C ALA A 381 -40.87 -21.92 8.49
N ALA A 382 -41.52 -22.53 9.47
CA ALA A 382 -41.59 -21.98 10.83
C ALA A 382 -40.24 -22.05 11.54
N ARG A 383 -39.46 -23.10 11.31
CA ARG A 383 -38.08 -23.22 11.81
C ARG A 383 -37.06 -22.51 10.91
N ALA A 384 -37.27 -22.43 9.60
CA ALA A 384 -36.34 -21.76 8.69
C ALA A 384 -36.30 -20.22 8.88
N LEU A 385 -37.47 -19.59 9.09
CA LEU A 385 -37.58 -18.12 9.09
C LEU A 385 -36.72 -17.41 10.16
N PRO A 386 -36.66 -17.85 11.43
CA PRO A 386 -35.79 -17.23 12.43
C PRO A 386 -34.30 -17.31 12.07
N TYR A 387 -33.85 -18.42 11.46
CA TYR A 387 -32.46 -18.55 11.01
C TYR A 387 -32.16 -17.62 9.85
N LEU A 388 -33.07 -17.50 8.87
CA LEU A 388 -32.93 -16.54 7.78
C LEU A 388 -32.87 -15.09 8.29
N GLN A 389 -33.73 -14.72 9.24
CA GLN A 389 -33.71 -13.39 9.84
C GLN A 389 -32.40 -13.09 10.57
N ALA A 390 -31.89 -14.06 11.34
CA ALA A 390 -30.60 -13.93 12.01
C ALA A 390 -29.43 -13.87 11.02
N TYR A 391 -29.48 -14.66 9.94
CA TYR A 391 -28.49 -14.66 8.87
C TYR A 391 -28.46 -13.30 8.15
N LEU A 392 -29.61 -12.79 7.71
CA LEU A 392 -29.71 -11.49 7.03
C LEU A 392 -29.30 -10.33 7.94
N ALA A 393 -29.60 -10.39 9.24
CA ALA A 393 -29.14 -9.40 10.21
C ALA A 393 -27.59 -9.39 10.34
N ASP A 394 -26.95 -10.54 10.14
CA ASP A 394 -25.49 -10.67 10.08
C ASP A 394 -24.95 -10.24 8.68
N GLU A 395 -25.76 -10.26 7.61
CA GLU A 395 -25.35 -10.12 6.19
C GLU A 395 -25.57 -8.72 5.56
N LEU A 396 -26.54 -7.91 6.01
CA LEU A 396 -26.92 -6.67 5.30
C LEU A 396 -25.79 -5.60 5.23
N ASP A 397 -25.43 -5.23 3.99
CA ASP A 397 -24.64 -4.11 3.46
C ASP A 397 -23.10 -4.07 3.61
N ARG A 398 -22.45 -5.01 4.30
CA ARG A 398 -21.05 -4.78 4.74
C ARG A 398 -19.94 -5.30 3.82
N VAL A 399 -20.13 -6.31 2.97
CA VAL A 399 -19.00 -6.93 2.21
C VAL A 399 -18.48 -6.02 1.10
N ASP A 400 -19.36 -5.57 0.21
CA ASP A 400 -18.97 -4.74 -0.95
C ASP A 400 -18.46 -3.36 -0.53
N GLU A 401 -19.05 -2.78 0.52
CA GLU A 401 -18.56 -1.54 1.14
C GLU A 401 -17.16 -1.72 1.75
N ARG A 402 -16.93 -2.80 2.50
CA ARG A 402 -15.60 -3.10 3.08
C ARG A 402 -14.56 -3.37 2.01
N ARG A 403 -14.93 -4.05 0.91
CA ARG A 403 -14.02 -4.30 -0.22
C ARG A 403 -13.62 -3.01 -0.91
N THR A 404 -14.59 -2.16 -1.22
CA THR A 404 -14.36 -0.86 -1.84
C THR A 404 -13.49 0.02 -0.95
N ARG A 405 -13.81 0.07 0.35
CA ARG A 405 -13.06 0.81 1.36
C ARG A 405 -11.63 0.28 1.53
N TRP A 406 -11.43 -1.04 1.52
CA TRP A 406 -10.08 -1.63 1.56
C TRP A 406 -9.24 -1.13 0.39
N VAL A 407 -9.77 -1.19 -0.83
CA VAL A 407 -9.03 -0.75 -2.03
C VAL A 407 -8.64 0.72 -1.93
N GLU A 408 -9.57 1.58 -1.52
CA GLU A 408 -9.31 3.02 -1.33
C GLU A 408 -8.23 3.26 -0.27
N LEU A 409 -8.40 2.70 0.92
CA LEU A 409 -7.48 2.88 2.04
C LEU A 409 -6.09 2.32 1.73
N PHE A 410 -6.02 1.11 1.16
CA PHE A 410 -4.76 0.47 0.79
C PHE A 410 -4.04 1.23 -0.32
N GLY A 411 -4.74 1.67 -1.36
CA GLY A 411 -4.17 2.50 -2.42
C GLY A 411 -3.61 3.82 -1.88
N ARG A 412 -4.37 4.49 -1.01
CA ARG A 412 -3.93 5.74 -0.36
C ARG A 412 -2.72 5.51 0.53
N ARG A 413 -2.72 4.48 1.38
CA ARG A 413 -1.63 4.19 2.31
C ARG A 413 -0.36 3.80 1.58
N LYS A 414 -0.46 2.94 0.55
CA LYS A 414 0.69 2.55 -0.28
C LYS A 414 1.30 3.76 -0.98
N SER A 415 0.48 4.62 -1.58
CA SER A 415 0.97 5.86 -2.21
C SER A 415 1.68 6.78 -1.21
N LEU A 416 1.15 6.92 0.01
CA LEU A 416 1.81 7.69 1.06
C LEU A 416 3.18 7.10 1.43
N LEU A 417 3.27 5.79 1.66
CA LEU A 417 4.55 5.14 1.97
C LEU A 417 5.57 5.26 0.83
N GLU A 418 5.13 5.15 -0.42
CA GLU A 418 5.99 5.37 -1.59
C GLU A 418 6.51 6.81 -1.64
N THR A 419 5.66 7.80 -1.35
CA THR A 419 6.09 9.20 -1.28
C THR A 419 7.04 9.46 -0.12
N GLU A 420 6.84 8.84 1.05
CA GLU A 420 7.73 8.93 2.20
C GLU A 420 9.08 8.27 1.90
N ARG A 421 9.09 7.10 1.27
CA ARG A 421 10.31 6.41 0.82
C ARG A 421 11.06 7.24 -0.22
N ALA A 422 10.36 7.79 -1.21
CA ALA A 422 10.95 8.65 -2.23
C ALA A 422 11.51 9.95 -1.61
N ALA A 423 10.77 10.58 -0.70
CA ALA A 423 11.23 11.76 0.02
C ALA A 423 12.45 11.44 0.91
N GLY A 424 12.47 10.28 1.56
CA GLY A 424 13.60 9.79 2.34
C GLY A 424 14.84 9.55 1.47
N GLN A 425 14.68 8.91 0.31
CA GLN A 425 15.75 8.71 -0.66
C GLN A 425 16.30 10.04 -1.19
N LEU A 426 15.42 10.97 -1.57
CA LEU A 426 15.80 12.31 -2.00
C LEU A 426 16.50 13.08 -0.88
N ARG A 427 16.07 12.91 0.38
CA ARG A 427 16.71 13.51 1.55
C ARG A 427 18.12 12.97 1.74
N ARG A 428 18.31 11.65 1.67
CA ARG A 428 19.64 11.02 1.72
C ARG A 428 20.52 11.51 0.56
N GLN A 429 20.01 11.50 -0.68
CA GLN A 429 20.75 12.03 -1.83
C GLN A 429 21.10 13.52 -1.71
N ALA A 430 20.23 14.32 -1.09
CA ALA A 430 20.44 15.75 -0.93
C ALA A 430 21.42 16.09 0.20
N TYR A 431 21.47 15.28 1.26
CA TYR A 431 22.13 15.64 2.53
C TYR A 431 23.18 14.66 3.04
N GLU A 432 23.37 13.49 2.43
CA GLU A 432 24.42 12.54 2.78
C GLU A 432 25.46 12.42 1.67
N ASP A 433 26.68 12.03 2.05
CA ASP A 433 27.74 11.67 1.14
C ASP A 433 27.66 10.18 0.78
N PRO A 434 27.69 9.81 -0.51
CA PRO A 434 27.47 8.42 -0.94
C PRO A 434 28.62 7.45 -0.60
N LEU A 435 29.81 7.94 -0.24
CA LEU A 435 30.95 7.08 0.07
C LEU A 435 31.07 6.82 1.57
N THR A 436 30.89 7.85 2.40
CA THR A 436 31.07 7.76 3.85
C THR A 436 29.75 7.68 4.63
N HIS A 437 28.61 7.93 3.99
CA HIS A 437 27.28 8.06 4.60
C HIS A 437 27.19 9.16 5.68
N LEU A 438 28.22 10.01 5.81
CA LEU A 438 28.17 11.19 6.65
C LEU A 438 27.30 12.26 6.00
N PRO A 439 26.71 13.17 6.79
CA PRO A 439 26.11 14.37 6.25
C PRO A 439 27.08 15.13 5.33
N ASN A 440 26.58 15.60 4.20
CA ASN A 440 27.37 16.29 3.20
C ASN A 440 27.47 17.79 3.51
N ARG A 441 28.28 18.49 2.71
CA ARG A 441 28.44 19.95 2.79
C ARG A 441 27.13 20.72 2.87
N ARG A 442 26.11 20.36 2.07
CA ARG A 442 24.84 21.08 2.02
C ARG A 442 24.11 21.00 3.36
N TYR A 443 24.14 19.84 4.00
CA TYR A 443 23.58 19.64 5.32
C TYR A 443 24.34 20.47 6.37
N ALA A 444 25.68 20.39 6.38
CA ALA A 444 26.53 21.12 7.31
C ALA A 444 26.30 22.64 7.25
N GLU A 445 26.19 23.20 6.03
CA GLU A 445 25.90 24.62 5.82
C GLU A 445 24.55 25.03 6.42
N GLY A 446 23.48 24.27 6.15
CA GLY A 446 22.15 24.56 6.67
C GLY A 446 22.06 24.42 8.20
N ARG A 447 22.72 23.41 8.77
CA ARG A 447 22.75 23.19 10.22
C ARG A 447 23.48 24.32 10.94
N LEU A 448 24.64 24.73 10.43
CA LEU A 448 25.42 25.82 10.99
C LEU A 448 24.68 27.17 10.90
N ASP A 449 24.04 27.46 9.76
CA ASP A 449 23.20 28.66 9.60
C ASP A 449 22.05 28.67 10.63
N GLY A 450 21.43 27.50 10.90
CA GLY A 450 20.40 27.36 11.92
C GLY A 450 20.88 27.59 13.35
N LEU A 451 22.05 27.05 13.72
CA LEU A 451 22.66 27.25 15.05
C LEU A 451 23.00 28.72 15.29
N LEU A 452 23.60 29.39 14.31
CA LEU A 452 23.95 30.81 14.38
C LEU A 452 22.70 31.70 14.48
N ALA A 453 21.65 31.39 13.71
CA ALA A 453 20.38 32.12 13.75
C ALA A 453 19.66 31.99 15.10
N ALA A 454 19.78 30.84 15.77
CA ALA A 454 19.27 30.61 17.13
C ALA A 454 20.07 31.37 18.21
N GLY A 455 21.15 32.08 17.83
CA GLY A 455 22.01 32.81 18.75
C GLY A 455 22.98 31.93 19.53
N ALA A 456 23.18 30.68 19.10
CA ALA A 456 24.22 29.80 19.64
C ALA A 456 25.61 30.27 19.20
N ALA A 457 26.64 29.90 19.96
CA ALA A 457 28.04 30.19 19.66
C ALA A 457 28.82 28.88 19.44
N PRO A 458 28.53 28.13 18.36
CA PRO A 458 29.14 26.82 18.12
C PRO A 458 30.64 26.94 17.85
N ALA A 459 31.39 25.89 18.19
CA ALA A 459 32.72 25.67 17.62
C ALA A 459 32.62 24.88 16.31
N LEU A 460 33.55 25.16 15.40
CA LEU A 460 33.68 24.53 14.11
C LEU A 460 35.11 24.01 13.96
N ALA A 461 35.26 22.72 13.66
CA ALA A 461 36.53 22.15 13.26
C ALA A 461 36.50 21.82 11.76
N VAL A 462 37.49 22.31 11.02
CA VAL A 462 37.75 21.91 9.62
C VAL A 462 38.94 20.96 9.64
N VAL A 463 38.77 19.78 9.07
CA VAL A 463 39.70 18.65 9.14
C VAL A 463 40.07 18.22 7.73
N ASP A 464 41.34 17.89 7.52
CA ASP A 464 41.86 17.43 6.23
C ASP A 464 42.81 16.25 6.44
N ILE A 465 42.70 15.24 5.59
CA ILE A 465 43.62 14.10 5.59
C ILE A 465 44.93 14.50 4.93
N ASP A 466 46.01 14.44 5.70
CA ASP A 466 47.32 14.83 5.23
C ASP A 466 47.81 13.91 4.11
N HIS A 467 48.28 14.51 3.01
CA HIS A 467 48.88 13.79 1.89
C HIS A 467 47.97 12.72 1.26
N PHE A 468 46.65 12.90 1.28
CA PHE A 468 45.69 11.92 0.74
C PHE A 468 45.94 11.53 -0.73
N LYS A 469 46.46 12.45 -1.54
CA LYS A 469 46.89 12.13 -2.92
C LYS A 469 47.96 11.02 -2.96
N ALA A 470 48.95 11.06 -2.06
CA ALA A 470 49.99 10.04 -2.00
C ALA A 470 49.43 8.66 -1.57
N ILE A 471 48.41 8.67 -0.70
CA ILE A 471 47.67 7.46 -0.31
C ILE A 471 46.98 6.85 -1.54
N ASN A 472 46.27 7.67 -2.33
CA ASN A 472 45.67 7.23 -3.59
C ASN A 472 46.70 6.75 -4.61
N ASP A 473 47.83 7.45 -4.74
CA ASP A 473 48.89 7.09 -5.68
C ASP A 473 49.54 5.73 -5.34
N GLN A 474 49.53 5.33 -4.06
CA GLN A 474 50.10 4.05 -3.60
C GLN A 474 49.09 2.90 -3.53
N ALA A 475 47.92 3.14 -2.93
CA ALA A 475 46.92 2.11 -2.67
C ALA A 475 45.80 2.06 -3.73
N GLY A 476 45.85 2.96 -4.71
CA GLY A 476 44.78 3.17 -5.69
C GLY A 476 43.56 3.86 -5.09
N HIS A 477 42.66 4.32 -5.95
CA HIS A 477 41.40 4.93 -5.54
C HIS A 477 40.55 4.05 -4.61
N PRO A 478 40.42 2.71 -4.83
CA PRO A 478 39.68 1.86 -3.88
C PRO A 478 40.30 1.83 -2.47
N GLY A 479 41.63 1.91 -2.38
CA GLY A 479 42.36 2.00 -1.11
C GLY A 479 42.14 3.34 -0.42
N GLY A 480 42.18 4.44 -1.18
CA GLY A 480 41.83 5.78 -0.67
C GLY A 480 40.39 5.88 -0.18
N ASP A 481 39.44 5.26 -0.90
CA ASP A 481 38.03 5.18 -0.48
C ASP A 481 37.85 4.39 0.82
N ALA A 482 38.63 3.32 1.01
CA ALA A 482 38.64 2.57 2.27
C ALA A 482 39.21 3.41 3.43
N VAL A 483 40.26 4.19 3.17
CA VAL A 483 40.81 5.14 4.16
C VAL A 483 39.78 6.21 4.52
N LEU A 484 39.06 6.78 3.54
CA LEU A 484 38.01 7.77 3.79
C LEU A 484 36.90 7.22 4.68
N ARG A 485 36.43 5.98 4.43
CA ARG A 485 35.42 5.31 5.25
C ARG A 485 35.91 5.05 6.67
N ALA A 486 37.15 4.59 6.83
CA ALA A 486 37.74 4.34 8.14
C ALA A 486 37.99 5.64 8.94
N VAL A 487 38.49 6.70 8.30
CA VAL A 487 38.65 8.01 8.93
C VAL A 487 37.29 8.60 9.33
N ALA A 488 36.27 8.48 8.48
CA ALA A 488 34.90 8.90 8.79
C ALA A 488 34.38 8.21 10.06
N GLN A 489 34.54 6.89 10.17
CA GLN A 489 34.13 6.14 11.36
C GLN A 489 34.90 6.58 12.61
N LEU A 490 36.23 6.75 12.51
CA LEU A 490 37.06 7.21 13.64
C LEU A 490 36.71 8.64 14.10
N LEU A 491 36.27 9.51 13.19
CA LEU A 491 35.75 10.83 13.51
C LEU A 491 34.43 10.71 14.28
N VAL A 492 33.50 9.87 13.82
CA VAL A 492 32.19 9.64 14.47
C VAL A 492 32.36 9.06 15.87
N ASP A 493 33.17 8.01 16.02
CA ASP A 493 33.43 7.35 17.30
C ASP A 493 34.13 8.28 18.32
N GLY A 494 34.80 9.32 17.82
CA GLY A 494 35.58 10.26 18.61
C GLY A 494 34.81 11.48 19.13
N VAL A 495 33.61 11.74 18.60
CA VAL A 495 32.75 12.86 18.99
C VAL A 495 31.55 12.40 19.83
N ARG A 496 30.75 13.33 20.34
CA ARG A 496 29.53 13.01 21.12
C ARG A 496 28.31 12.92 20.20
N ASP A 497 27.23 12.30 20.67
CA ASP A 497 25.93 12.25 19.95
C ASP A 497 25.36 13.65 19.59
N THR A 498 25.78 14.69 20.31
CA THR A 498 25.39 16.09 20.06
C THR A 498 26.23 16.80 19.00
N ASP A 499 27.39 16.24 18.66
CA ASP A 499 28.34 16.79 17.68
C ASP A 499 28.07 16.16 16.31
N GLU A 500 28.23 16.92 15.23
CA GLU A 500 27.89 16.44 13.88
C GLU A 500 29.13 16.43 12.98
N VAL A 501 29.56 15.23 12.57
CA VAL A 501 30.65 15.03 11.61
C VAL A 501 30.08 15.02 10.19
N CYS A 502 30.62 15.87 9.32
CA CYS A 502 30.17 16.03 7.95
C CYS A 502 31.35 15.87 6.98
N ARG A 503 31.11 15.29 5.79
CA ARG A 503 32.10 15.30 4.70
C ARG A 503 31.89 16.56 3.85
N TRP A 504 32.94 17.37 3.74
CA TRP A 504 32.85 18.69 3.11
C TRP A 504 33.20 18.65 1.63
N ALA A 505 34.33 18.05 1.28
CA ALA A 505 34.77 17.85 -0.10
C ALA A 505 35.94 16.86 -0.13
N GLY A 506 35.96 15.87 -1.04
CA GLY A 506 37.13 14.99 -1.22
C GLY A 506 37.62 14.35 0.08
N ASP A 507 38.75 14.84 0.60
CA ASP A 507 39.46 14.46 1.83
C ASP A 507 39.25 15.40 3.02
N GLU A 508 38.35 16.38 2.89
CA GLU A 508 38.00 17.36 3.90
C GLU A 508 36.72 16.98 4.65
N PHE A 509 36.75 17.13 5.97
CA PHE A 509 35.64 16.93 6.88
C PHE A 509 35.41 18.19 7.72
N VAL A 510 34.18 18.36 8.18
CA VAL A 510 33.78 19.44 9.08
C VAL A 510 33.09 18.83 10.28
N ILE A 511 33.42 19.30 11.48
CA ILE A 511 32.74 18.90 12.71
C ILE A 511 32.08 20.13 13.32
N LEU A 512 30.76 20.04 13.47
CA LEU A 512 29.95 21.03 14.17
C LEU A 512 29.88 20.65 15.65
N LEU A 513 30.23 21.59 16.53
CA LEU A 513 30.30 21.38 17.96
C LEU A 513 29.40 22.43 18.67
N PRO A 514 28.08 22.16 18.80
CA PRO A 514 27.09 23.18 19.19
C PRO A 514 27.31 23.79 20.58
N ASP A 515 27.67 22.95 21.56
CA ASP A 515 27.78 23.31 22.98
C ASP A 515 29.23 23.18 23.50
N THR A 516 30.20 23.52 22.66
CA THR A 516 31.62 23.25 22.89
C THR A 516 32.48 24.49 22.65
N THR A 517 33.38 24.82 23.57
CA THR A 517 34.36 25.91 23.35
C THR A 517 35.52 25.45 22.47
N ALA A 518 36.25 26.38 21.83
CA ALA A 518 37.42 26.04 21.02
C ALA A 518 38.46 25.18 21.77
N GLU A 519 38.68 25.42 23.06
CA GLU A 519 39.60 24.61 23.88
C GLU A 519 39.10 23.18 24.11
N GLN A 520 37.79 23.01 24.28
CA GLN A 520 37.18 21.69 24.43
C GLN A 520 37.21 20.93 23.09
N GLY A 521 36.95 21.64 21.99
CA GLY A 521 37.07 21.12 20.63
C GLY A 521 38.50 20.70 20.31
N GLU A 522 39.51 21.50 20.68
CA GLU A 522 40.93 21.17 20.52
C GLU A 522 41.29 19.86 21.24
N ARG A 523 40.86 19.69 22.48
CA ARG A 523 41.09 18.44 23.23
C ARG A 523 40.39 17.24 22.61
N ALA A 524 39.21 17.42 22.02
CA ALA A 524 38.49 16.36 21.33
C ALA A 524 39.22 15.97 20.04
N MET A 525 39.54 16.94 19.21
CA MET A 525 40.26 16.72 17.96
C MET A 525 41.65 16.14 18.16
N GLU A 526 42.36 16.50 19.22
CA GLU A 526 43.69 15.95 19.48
C GLU A 526 43.63 14.45 19.82
N ARG A 527 42.58 14.01 20.53
CA ARG A 527 42.35 12.57 20.77
C ARG A 527 42.03 11.84 19.46
N ILE A 528 41.17 12.44 18.62
CA ILE A 528 40.79 11.87 17.33
C ILE A 528 42.00 11.75 16.40
N ARG A 529 42.80 12.82 16.29
CA ARG A 529 44.06 12.84 15.53
C ARG A 529 44.99 11.72 15.99
N ALA A 530 45.20 11.59 17.31
CA ALA A 530 46.05 10.54 17.86
C ALA A 530 45.51 9.14 17.52
N SER A 531 44.19 8.93 17.62
CA SER A 531 43.55 7.66 17.24
C SER A 531 43.83 7.31 15.77
N ILE A 532 43.60 8.25 14.84
CA ILE A 532 43.85 8.08 13.40
C ILE A 532 45.33 7.78 13.14
N ALA A 533 46.25 8.52 13.76
CA ALA A 533 47.69 8.33 13.58
C ALA A 533 48.20 6.97 14.11
N THR A 534 47.53 6.40 15.12
CA THR A 534 47.88 5.09 15.70
C THR A 534 47.09 3.91 15.15
N ASN A 535 46.10 4.16 14.28
CA ASN A 535 45.29 3.11 13.69
C ASN A 535 46.13 2.20 12.76
N ASP A 536 45.81 0.92 12.72
CA ASP A 536 46.50 -0.03 11.86
C ASP A 536 45.97 0.03 10.42
N TRP A 537 46.64 0.81 9.58
CA TRP A 537 46.29 1.01 8.17
C TRP A 537 46.75 -0.13 7.26
N SER A 538 47.63 -1.02 7.74
CA SER A 538 48.17 -2.14 6.96
C SER A 538 47.09 -3.17 6.59
N ALA A 539 46.07 -3.31 7.44
CA ALA A 539 44.89 -4.14 7.19
C ALA A 539 44.07 -3.68 5.96
N LEU A 540 44.21 -2.41 5.56
CA LEU A 540 43.58 -1.82 4.36
C LEU A 540 44.54 -1.74 3.17
N GLY A 541 45.72 -2.35 3.26
CA GLY A 541 46.74 -2.32 2.21
C GLY A 541 47.47 -0.98 2.09
N VAL A 542 47.45 -0.16 3.16
CA VAL A 542 48.09 1.16 3.19
C VAL A 542 49.28 1.11 4.15
N ASP A 543 50.49 1.09 3.59
CA ASP A 543 51.76 1.02 4.34
C ASP A 543 52.32 2.41 4.72
N VAL A 544 51.59 3.49 4.41
CA VAL A 544 51.95 4.86 4.74
C VAL A 544 51.16 5.31 5.96
N PRO A 545 51.77 6.03 6.92
CA PRO A 545 51.02 6.62 8.03
C PRO A 545 49.95 7.59 7.50
N VAL A 546 48.70 7.38 7.92
CA VAL A 546 47.59 8.30 7.66
C VAL A 546 47.46 9.24 8.87
N THR A 547 47.56 10.55 8.62
CA THR A 547 47.40 11.59 9.65
C THR A 547 46.37 12.62 9.21
N ILE A 548 45.86 13.41 10.17
CA ILE A 548 44.96 14.52 9.88
C ILE A 548 45.51 15.83 10.45
N SER A 549 45.24 16.92 9.76
CA SER A 549 45.40 18.28 10.27
C SER A 549 44.02 18.88 10.53
N ALA A 550 43.85 19.63 11.64
CA ALA A 550 42.58 20.26 11.97
C ALA A 550 42.75 21.72 12.41
N GLY A 551 41.87 22.59 11.90
CA GLY A 551 41.73 23.99 12.30
C GLY A 551 40.42 24.23 13.04
N ILE A 552 40.48 24.87 14.20
CA ILE A 552 39.29 25.10 15.05
C ILE A 552 39.05 26.58 15.28
N ALA A 553 37.79 27.01 15.10
CA ALA A 553 37.31 28.34 15.43
C ALA A 553 36.00 28.27 16.23
N SER A 554 35.75 29.25 17.10
CA SER A 554 34.46 29.42 17.80
C SER A 554 33.74 30.65 17.27
N ALA A 555 32.43 30.52 17.07
CA ALA A 555 31.57 31.62 16.67
C ALA A 555 31.47 32.67 17.79
N ALA A 556 31.54 33.94 17.41
CA ALA A 556 31.14 35.06 18.23
C ALA A 556 29.71 35.49 17.91
N ARG A 557 29.09 36.26 18.81
CA ARG A 557 27.75 36.82 18.57
C ARG A 557 27.76 37.70 17.32
N GLY A 558 26.90 37.35 16.36
CA GLY A 558 26.77 38.07 15.09
C GLY A 558 27.66 37.56 13.97
N ASP A 559 28.47 36.51 14.21
CA ASP A 559 29.20 35.84 13.15
C ASP A 559 28.24 35.15 12.17
N ASP A 560 28.59 35.22 10.89
CA ASP A 560 27.98 34.40 9.87
C ASP A 560 28.82 33.14 9.59
N ARG A 561 28.20 32.16 8.95
CA ARG A 561 28.85 30.91 8.59
C ARG A 561 30.13 31.10 7.79
N ARG A 562 30.16 32.08 6.88
CA ARG A 562 31.34 32.35 6.02
C ARG A 562 32.53 32.79 6.85
N THR A 563 32.30 33.67 7.82
CA THR A 563 33.34 34.21 8.70
C THR A 563 33.90 33.11 9.60
N LEU A 564 33.03 32.27 10.19
CA LEU A 564 33.44 31.16 11.04
C LEU A 564 34.23 30.10 10.27
N PHE A 565 33.73 29.69 9.09
CA PHE A 565 34.42 28.72 8.24
C PHE A 565 35.79 29.24 7.79
N ALA A 566 35.87 30.50 7.33
CA ALA A 566 37.13 31.10 6.91
C ALA A 566 38.15 31.20 8.07
N ALA A 567 37.69 31.43 9.30
CA ALA A 567 38.56 31.42 10.46
C ALA A 567 39.12 30.02 10.76
N ALA A 568 38.28 28.98 10.71
CA ALA A 568 38.72 27.60 10.93
C ALA A 568 39.66 27.11 9.81
N ASP A 569 39.32 27.39 8.56
CA ASP A 569 40.14 27.04 7.37
C ASP A 569 41.49 27.78 7.37
N GLY A 570 41.50 29.07 7.73
CA GLY A 570 42.74 29.82 7.87
C GLY A 570 43.70 29.22 8.89
N VAL A 571 43.17 28.66 9.98
CA VAL A 571 43.97 27.99 11.01
C VAL A 571 44.39 26.58 10.60
N LEU A 572 43.55 25.86 9.85
CA LEU A 572 43.92 24.59 9.23
C LEU A 572 45.12 24.78 8.27
N TYR A 573 45.13 25.89 7.52
CA TYR A 573 46.25 26.24 6.66
C TYR A 573 47.56 26.42 7.44
N ASP A 574 47.51 27.04 8.63
CA ASP A 574 48.66 27.16 9.52
C ASP A 574 49.11 25.80 10.09
N ALA A 575 48.16 24.89 10.39
CA ALA A 575 48.45 23.51 10.78
C ALA A 575 49.24 22.78 9.67
N LYS A 576 48.76 22.88 8.42
CA LYS A 576 49.41 22.29 7.25
C LYS A 576 50.81 22.87 7.01
N ARG A 577 50.98 24.19 7.15
CA ARG A 577 52.29 24.87 6.96
C ARG A 577 53.31 24.58 8.03
N SER A 578 52.86 24.40 9.27
CA SER A 578 53.76 24.19 10.41
C SER A 578 54.25 22.75 10.54
N GLY A 579 53.86 21.86 9.63
CA GLY A 579 54.39 20.50 9.50
C GLY A 579 53.35 19.38 9.56
N ARG A 580 52.05 19.69 9.45
CA ARG A 580 50.94 18.71 9.44
C ARG A 580 50.83 17.88 10.73
N ASP A 581 49.92 16.91 10.75
CA ASP A 581 49.62 16.03 11.89
C ASP A 581 49.42 16.78 13.20
N ARG A 582 48.51 17.76 13.19
CA ARG A 582 48.25 18.60 14.37
C ARG A 582 46.89 19.27 14.34
N VAL A 583 46.44 19.63 15.54
CA VAL A 583 45.29 20.50 15.75
C VAL A 583 45.79 21.90 16.09
N VAL A 584 45.26 22.91 15.42
CA VAL A 584 45.52 24.32 15.73
C VAL A 584 44.18 25.01 15.92
N ARG A 585 44.10 25.90 16.91
CA ARG A 585 42.91 26.73 17.15
C ARG A 585 43.25 28.21 17.04
N LEU A 586 42.26 29.02 16.68
CA LEU A 586 42.38 30.46 16.75
C LEU A 586 42.43 30.87 18.24
N SER A 587 43.54 31.46 18.71
CA SER A 587 43.64 31.95 20.09
C SER A 587 42.77 33.21 20.28
N GLY A 588 42.05 33.31 21.41
CA GLY A 588 41.16 34.44 21.72
C GLY A 588 41.81 35.84 21.76
N VAL A 589 43.13 35.96 21.54
CA VAL A 589 43.85 37.24 21.44
C VAL A 589 43.69 37.90 20.07
N THR A 590 43.22 37.17 19.05
CA THR A 590 43.04 37.67 17.67
C THR A 590 41.57 37.89 17.27
N GLN A 591 40.61 37.62 18.17
CA GLN A 591 39.19 37.94 17.96
C GLN A 591 38.83 39.39 18.36
N THR A 592 39.81 40.25 18.66
CA THR A 592 39.56 41.69 18.83
C THR A 592 39.57 42.38 17.47
N ARG A 593 38.45 42.30 16.72
CA ARG A 593 38.20 43.26 15.63
C ARG A 593 37.36 44.42 16.14
N ALA A 594 38.04 45.57 16.26
CA ALA A 594 37.53 46.93 16.28
C ALA A 594 36.16 47.16 16.96
N ALA A 595 36.17 47.25 18.28
CA ALA A 595 35.22 48.06 19.00
C ALA A 595 36.00 48.98 19.94
N ASP A 596 36.17 50.25 19.55
CA ASP A 596 36.00 51.39 20.44
C ASP A 596 35.88 52.68 19.62
N GLY A 597 34.97 53.54 20.06
CA GLY A 597 34.26 54.49 19.22
C GLY A 597 35.06 55.67 18.68
N ALA A 598 34.72 56.05 17.44
CA ALA A 598 34.74 57.44 17.02
C ALA A 598 33.28 57.95 17.02
N PRO A 599 33.00 59.15 17.55
CA PRO A 599 31.63 59.65 17.67
C PRO A 599 31.02 59.88 16.28
N ALA A 600 29.72 59.59 16.19
CA ALA A 600 28.90 59.78 15.00
C ALA A 600 29.00 61.23 14.49
N ASP A 601 29.51 61.40 13.27
CA ASP A 601 29.28 62.61 12.48
C ASP A 601 27.84 62.57 11.92
N PRO A 602 27.11 63.70 11.91
CA PRO A 602 25.73 63.75 11.44
C PRO A 602 25.64 63.56 9.91
N PRO A 603 24.48 63.14 9.38
CA PRO A 603 24.37 62.73 7.97
C PRO A 603 24.49 63.96 7.07
N ARG A 604 25.51 63.95 6.19
CA ARG A 604 25.60 64.91 5.08
C ARG A 604 24.69 64.46 3.93
N PRO A 605 23.87 65.36 3.35
CA PRO A 605 23.04 65.03 2.21
C PRO A 605 23.88 64.87 0.93
N ALA A 606 23.44 63.97 0.08
CA ALA A 606 24.06 63.59 -1.19
C ALA A 606 24.14 64.74 -2.20
N ALA A 607 25.23 64.77 -2.96
CA ALA A 607 25.38 65.51 -4.21
C ALA A 607 26.41 64.80 -5.12
N PRO A 608 26.32 64.95 -6.45
CA PRO A 608 26.37 63.85 -7.42
C PRO A 608 27.78 63.59 -7.97
N VAL A 609 28.03 62.36 -8.43
CA VAL A 609 29.14 62.09 -9.34
C VAL A 609 28.58 61.93 -10.75
N PHE A 610 29.04 62.83 -11.60
CA PHE A 610 28.79 62.93 -13.04
C PHE A 610 29.49 61.81 -13.83
N GLU A 611 28.88 61.46 -14.96
CA GLU A 611 29.41 60.69 -16.08
C GLU A 611 30.57 61.41 -16.81
N GLY A 612 31.40 60.62 -17.52
CA GLY A 612 32.29 61.04 -18.62
C GLY A 612 33.75 60.59 -18.42
N GLU A 613 34.22 59.53 -19.11
CA GLU A 613 34.92 59.59 -20.43
C GLU A 613 36.40 60.04 -20.31
N LEU A 614 37.46 59.46 -20.88
CA LEU A 614 37.72 58.59 -22.05
C LEU A 614 39.18 58.05 -21.95
N LEU A 615 39.43 56.89 -22.60
CA LEU A 615 40.60 56.51 -23.45
C LEU A 615 42.03 56.64 -22.89
N ASP A 616 43.05 55.90 -23.29
CA ASP A 616 43.32 54.85 -24.27
C ASP A 616 44.71 54.31 -23.88
N LEU A 617 45.02 53.06 -24.23
CA LEU A 617 46.29 52.71 -24.88
C LEU A 617 46.30 51.22 -25.19
N ASP A 618 45.91 50.94 -26.43
CA ASP A 618 46.31 49.79 -27.21
C ASP A 618 47.83 49.57 -27.15
N THR A 619 48.25 48.30 -27.12
CA THR A 619 49.29 47.80 -28.03
C THR A 619 49.24 46.27 -28.07
N THR A 620 48.72 45.74 -29.18
CA THR A 620 49.16 44.44 -29.72
C THR A 620 50.32 44.68 -30.69
N PRO A 621 51.12 43.63 -30.96
CA PRO A 621 51.12 43.16 -32.35
C PRO A 621 51.02 41.65 -32.48
N ALA A 622 50.44 41.26 -33.61
CA ALA A 622 50.20 39.90 -34.10
C ALA A 622 51.49 39.12 -34.47
N GLY A 623 51.36 37.80 -34.49
CA GLY A 623 52.31 36.87 -35.12
C GLY A 623 51.89 35.41 -34.93
N ASP A 624 51.35 34.82 -36.00
CA ASP A 624 50.86 33.45 -36.15
C ASP A 624 51.83 32.33 -35.73
N ALA A 625 51.28 31.23 -35.18
CA ALA A 625 51.47 29.84 -35.68
C ALA A 625 50.91 28.75 -34.71
N ALA A 626 50.25 27.74 -35.31
CA ALA A 626 49.99 26.37 -34.82
C ALA A 626 48.95 26.21 -33.67
N SER A 627 48.06 25.21 -33.60
CA SER A 627 47.79 24.01 -34.41
C SER A 627 46.53 23.30 -33.88
N ALA A 628 45.72 22.76 -34.80
CA ALA A 628 44.98 21.49 -34.76
C ALA A 628 44.08 21.11 -33.56
N ASP A 629 42.76 21.11 -33.79
CA ASP A 629 41.85 20.07 -33.29
C ASP A 629 41.95 18.83 -34.20
N PRO A 630 41.79 17.62 -33.63
CA PRO A 630 40.69 16.80 -34.14
C PRO A 630 39.90 16.13 -33.02
N ALA A 631 38.58 16.13 -33.21
CA ALA A 631 37.68 15.15 -32.66
C ALA A 631 38.00 13.77 -33.26
N ASP A 632 38.19 12.76 -32.41
CA ASP A 632 37.90 11.39 -32.81
C ASP A 632 37.36 10.55 -31.66
N SER A 633 36.42 9.72 -32.09
CA SER A 633 35.69 8.65 -31.43
C SER A 633 36.58 7.53 -30.87
N VAL A 634 36.02 6.71 -29.95
CA VAL A 634 36.28 5.27 -29.66
C VAL A 634 35.80 4.96 -28.21
N THR A 635 34.56 4.45 -28.04
CA THR A 635 34.12 3.06 -27.75
C THR A 635 34.16 2.60 -26.29
N ASP A 636 33.01 2.18 -25.77
CA ASP A 636 32.84 1.11 -24.76
C ASP A 636 31.66 0.24 -25.26
N VAL A 637 31.91 -0.89 -25.93
CA VAL A 637 32.02 -2.27 -25.39
C VAL A 637 30.70 -2.77 -24.77
N GLN A 638 29.90 -3.43 -25.60
CA GLN A 638 28.83 -4.35 -25.19
C GLN A 638 29.38 -5.78 -25.04
N PRO A 639 28.91 -6.58 -24.08
CA PRO A 639 29.16 -8.02 -24.06
C PRO A 639 28.14 -8.76 -24.94
N GLN A 640 28.65 -9.64 -25.81
CA GLN A 640 27.87 -10.57 -26.63
C GLN A 640 27.42 -11.82 -25.84
N PRO A 641 26.28 -12.43 -26.19
CA PRO A 641 25.94 -13.79 -25.79
C PRO A 641 26.47 -14.82 -26.81
N THR A 642 26.92 -15.96 -26.29
CA THR A 642 27.47 -17.12 -27.01
C THR A 642 26.39 -17.97 -27.67
N ASP A 643 26.58 -18.29 -28.95
CA ASP A 643 25.88 -19.33 -29.71
C ASP A 643 26.32 -20.75 -29.29
N ILE A 644 25.37 -21.67 -29.20
CA ILE A 644 25.59 -23.10 -29.46
C ILE A 644 24.51 -23.59 -30.43
N LEU A 645 24.97 -23.98 -31.62
CA LEU A 645 24.23 -24.60 -32.72
C LEU A 645 24.25 -26.13 -32.65
N PHE A 646 23.24 -26.74 -33.30
CA PHE A 646 23.12 -28.05 -33.99
C PHE A 646 21.84 -28.77 -33.52
N GLY A 647 20.90 -29.20 -34.36
CA GLY A 647 20.74 -29.20 -35.82
C GLY A 647 19.44 -29.97 -36.15
N GLY A 648 18.61 -29.49 -37.06
CA GLY A 648 18.41 -30.16 -38.36
C GLY A 648 16.91 -30.44 -38.65
N PRO A 649 16.47 -30.48 -39.92
CA PRO A 649 15.11 -30.11 -40.33
C PRO A 649 14.26 -31.30 -40.81
N ARG A 650 12.93 -31.25 -40.68
CA ARG A 650 11.99 -32.00 -41.54
C ARG A 650 10.61 -31.33 -41.69
N ASP A 651 10.33 -31.02 -42.96
CA ASP A 651 9.10 -31.24 -43.74
C ASP A 651 7.76 -30.56 -43.37
N VAL A 652 7.42 -29.64 -44.28
CA VAL A 652 6.10 -29.09 -44.61
C VAL A 652 5.19 -30.18 -45.21
N PRO A 653 3.87 -30.13 -44.98
CA PRO A 653 2.97 -29.89 -46.10
C PRO A 653 1.81 -28.92 -45.78
N THR A 654 1.59 -27.96 -46.67
CA THR A 654 0.33 -27.22 -46.86
C THR A 654 -0.64 -28.06 -47.74
N PRO A 655 -1.82 -27.54 -48.12
CA PRO A 655 -3.06 -27.51 -47.35
C PRO A 655 -4.16 -28.35 -48.02
N ARG A 656 -5.27 -28.65 -47.33
CA ARG A 656 -6.47 -29.20 -47.98
C ARG A 656 -7.75 -28.52 -47.49
N THR A 657 -8.25 -27.66 -48.37
CA THR A 657 -9.66 -27.55 -48.84
C THR A 657 -10.77 -27.51 -47.80
N GLU A 658 -11.42 -26.35 -47.75
CA GLU A 658 -12.84 -26.17 -47.39
C GLU A 658 -13.76 -27.19 -48.09
N PRO A 659 -14.95 -27.41 -47.52
CA PRO A 659 -16.10 -26.84 -48.22
C PRO A 659 -17.05 -26.04 -47.32
N ALA A 660 -17.55 -24.97 -47.93
CA ALA A 660 -18.61 -24.07 -47.52
C ALA A 660 -20.01 -24.77 -47.50
N PRO A 661 -21.10 -24.07 -47.12
CA PRO A 661 -22.16 -24.61 -46.26
C PRO A 661 -23.47 -24.97 -46.98
N ARG A 662 -24.40 -25.61 -46.26
CA ARG A 662 -25.84 -25.72 -46.59
C ARG A 662 -26.62 -25.41 -45.31
N THR A 663 -27.28 -24.26 -45.14
CA THR A 663 -28.57 -23.75 -45.68
C THR A 663 -29.84 -24.46 -45.19
N GLU A 664 -30.83 -23.62 -44.88
CA GLU A 664 -32.27 -23.82 -44.58
C GLU A 664 -32.62 -23.89 -43.08
N GLN A 665 -33.58 -23.17 -42.50
CA GLN A 665 -34.65 -22.22 -42.90
C GLN A 665 -35.15 -21.59 -41.57
N ASP A 666 -35.23 -20.26 -41.38
CA ASP A 666 -36.26 -19.29 -41.80
C ASP A 666 -37.69 -19.51 -41.24
N ASP A 667 -38.13 -18.60 -40.36
CA ASP A 667 -39.43 -17.90 -40.33
C ASP A 667 -39.64 -17.21 -38.95
N ALA A 668 -40.15 -16.00 -38.77
CA ALA A 668 -40.37 -14.81 -39.60
C ALA A 668 -40.99 -13.71 -38.69
N GLY A 669 -40.76 -12.44 -39.04
CA GLY A 669 -41.68 -11.31 -38.76
C GLY A 669 -41.06 -10.21 -37.88
N GLY A 670 -40.83 -8.97 -38.34
CA GLY A 670 -41.20 -8.31 -39.58
C GLY A 670 -41.48 -6.82 -39.32
N PHE A 671 -41.16 -6.00 -40.32
CA PHE A 671 -41.58 -4.60 -40.57
C PHE A 671 -40.73 -3.44 -39.99
N GLY A 672 -39.86 -2.88 -40.85
CA GLY A 672 -39.86 -1.43 -41.13
C GLY A 672 -40.98 -1.08 -42.14
N PRO A 673 -41.13 0.17 -42.68
CA PRO A 673 -40.00 0.87 -43.31
C PRO A 673 -40.07 2.43 -43.48
N LEU A 674 -38.95 2.97 -44.01
CA LEU A 674 -38.83 4.06 -45.03
C LEU A 674 -39.01 5.55 -44.68
N LEU A 675 -37.97 6.35 -44.99
CA LEU A 675 -37.89 7.41 -46.05
C LEU A 675 -36.60 8.26 -45.82
N VAL A 676 -35.50 8.05 -46.57
CA VAL A 676 -35.01 8.78 -47.78
C VAL A 676 -34.84 10.30 -47.61
N GLU A 677 -33.58 10.75 -47.72
CA GLU A 677 -33.08 12.13 -47.74
C GLU A 677 -33.53 12.97 -48.96
N PRO A 678 -33.29 14.31 -48.93
CA PRO A 678 -32.32 14.83 -49.90
C PRO A 678 -31.38 15.94 -49.36
N VAL A 679 -30.09 15.79 -49.68
CA VAL A 679 -29.03 16.82 -49.88
C VAL A 679 -29.28 17.54 -51.25
N PRO A 680 -28.67 18.69 -51.70
CA PRO A 680 -27.59 19.56 -51.18
C PRO A 680 -27.85 21.10 -51.24
N ALA A 681 -26.93 21.91 -50.67
CA ALA A 681 -26.26 23.03 -51.36
C ALA A 681 -25.21 23.75 -50.48
N GLU A 682 -23.92 23.53 -50.76
CA GLU A 682 -22.85 24.52 -50.56
C GLU A 682 -22.87 25.55 -51.73
N PRO A 683 -22.17 26.73 -51.74
CA PRO A 683 -20.88 26.99 -51.08
C PRO A 683 -20.48 28.46 -50.67
N PHE A 684 -19.32 28.54 -49.99
CA PHE A 684 -18.22 29.53 -50.17
C PHE A 684 -18.13 30.83 -49.30
N PRO A 685 -16.91 31.42 -49.12
CA PRO A 685 -16.21 31.48 -47.83
C PRO A 685 -15.81 32.92 -47.40
N THR A 686 -15.25 33.11 -46.20
CA THR A 686 -14.16 34.09 -46.00
C THR A 686 -13.25 33.80 -44.80
N ARG A 687 -11.95 34.01 -45.08
CA ARG A 687 -10.70 33.78 -44.34
C ARG A 687 -10.45 34.73 -43.13
N PRO A 688 -9.32 34.59 -42.38
CA PRO A 688 -9.28 34.59 -40.93
C PRO A 688 -8.65 35.85 -40.30
N GLY A 689 -8.78 35.98 -38.98
CA GLY A 689 -8.07 36.97 -38.16
C GLY A 689 -7.36 36.33 -36.95
N PRO A 690 -6.27 36.93 -36.44
CA PRO A 690 -5.13 36.22 -35.89
C PRO A 690 -5.22 35.90 -34.38
N ARG A 691 -4.55 34.80 -34.00
CA ARG A 691 -4.23 34.47 -32.59
C ARG A 691 -3.20 35.44 -32.02
N PRO A 692 -3.28 35.80 -30.73
CA PRO A 692 -2.10 36.11 -29.93
C PRO A 692 -1.72 34.93 -29.04
N ARG A 693 -0.41 34.70 -28.94
CA ARG A 693 0.27 33.79 -28.00
C ARG A 693 0.53 34.50 -26.66
N VAL A 694 1.03 33.70 -25.69
CA VAL A 694 1.83 34.05 -24.49
C VAL A 694 0.96 34.23 -23.22
N ALA A 695 1.24 33.71 -22.03
CA ALA A 695 2.41 33.04 -21.42
C ALA A 695 1.95 32.11 -20.29
N GLY A 696 2.76 31.10 -19.97
CA GLY A 696 2.59 30.23 -18.82
C GLY A 696 2.92 30.91 -17.49
N ARG A 697 2.25 30.46 -16.42
CA ARG A 697 2.69 30.68 -15.04
C ARG A 697 2.39 29.43 -14.22
N VAL A 698 3.44 28.80 -13.73
CA VAL A 698 3.46 27.71 -12.76
C VAL A 698 3.16 28.30 -11.38
N VAL A 699 2.24 27.69 -10.63
CA VAL A 699 2.01 27.97 -9.21
C VAL A 699 2.06 26.65 -8.46
N GLY A 700 3.05 26.50 -7.57
CA GLY A 700 3.20 25.35 -6.66
C GLY A 700 2.30 25.45 -5.43
N PRO A 701 2.14 24.37 -4.65
CA PRO A 701 1.23 24.32 -3.51
C PRO A 701 1.87 24.96 -2.27
N ALA A 702 1.13 25.86 -1.62
CA ALA A 702 1.48 26.40 -0.31
C ALA A 702 0.73 25.62 0.78
N THR A 703 1.51 25.03 1.69
CA THR A 703 1.09 24.40 2.94
C THR A 703 0.83 25.43 4.03
N GLY A 704 -0.28 25.29 4.76
CA GLY A 704 -0.57 26.00 6.01
C GLY A 704 -1.66 25.27 6.81
N PRO A 705 -1.58 25.22 8.16
CA PRO A 705 -2.40 24.33 8.98
C PRO A 705 -3.68 25.04 9.44
N ASP A 706 -4.84 24.46 9.17
CA ASP A 706 -6.10 24.97 9.71
C ASP A 706 -6.72 24.01 10.73
N THR A 707 -6.74 24.53 11.95
CA THR A 707 -7.49 24.14 13.14
C THR A 707 -8.97 23.88 12.86
N VAL A 708 -9.51 22.82 13.43
CA VAL A 708 -10.95 22.53 13.54
C VAL A 708 -11.57 23.44 14.61
N PRO A 709 -12.72 24.08 14.35
CA PRO A 709 -13.66 24.41 15.41
C PRO A 709 -15.00 23.69 15.24
N ASP A 710 -15.57 23.48 16.42
CA ASP A 710 -16.73 22.70 16.82
C ASP A 710 -18.07 23.15 16.19
N ALA A 711 -19.05 22.26 16.30
CA ALA A 711 -20.40 22.34 15.77
C ALA A 711 -21.25 23.45 16.43
N GLY A 712 -22.10 24.11 15.62
CA GLY A 712 -23.20 24.91 16.12
C GLY A 712 -23.76 25.95 15.14
N GLU A 713 -24.97 25.68 14.63
CA GLU A 713 -25.99 26.63 14.12
C GLU A 713 -26.02 27.04 12.63
N PRO A 714 -27.22 27.39 12.10
CA PRO A 714 -27.69 26.93 10.78
C PRO A 714 -27.33 27.87 9.64
N ALA A 715 -27.12 27.27 8.47
CA ALA A 715 -26.73 27.93 7.23
C ALA A 715 -27.76 28.98 6.79
N THR A 716 -27.35 30.25 6.80
CA THR A 716 -27.99 31.34 6.06
C THR A 716 -27.20 31.63 4.80
N ASP A 717 -27.89 31.42 3.67
CA ASP A 717 -27.76 32.05 2.36
C ASP A 717 -26.39 32.66 2.01
N ARG A 718 -25.52 31.85 1.40
CA ARG A 718 -24.37 32.34 0.63
C ARG A 718 -24.68 32.18 -0.85
N THR A 719 -24.97 33.29 -1.52
CA THR A 719 -24.98 33.42 -2.98
C THR A 719 -23.74 32.73 -3.58
N PRO A 720 -23.89 31.82 -4.56
CA PRO A 720 -22.77 31.09 -5.12
C PRO A 720 -21.86 32.04 -5.89
N ALA A 721 -20.56 32.01 -5.57
CA ALA A 721 -19.54 32.65 -6.37
C ALA A 721 -19.61 32.09 -7.80
N THR A 722 -19.73 32.98 -8.79
CA THR A 722 -19.74 32.64 -10.22
C THR A 722 -18.56 31.74 -10.56
N ARG A 723 -18.87 30.46 -10.83
CA ARG A 723 -17.93 29.42 -11.23
C ARG A 723 -17.45 29.74 -12.65
N ALA A 724 -16.14 29.64 -12.90
CA ALA A 724 -15.59 29.79 -14.24
C ALA A 724 -16.29 28.81 -15.22
N PRO A 725 -16.54 29.19 -16.49
CA PRO A 725 -17.28 28.37 -17.43
C PRO A 725 -16.59 27.03 -17.64
N ARG A 726 -17.27 25.93 -17.29
CA ARG A 726 -16.81 24.56 -17.51
C ARG A 726 -16.74 24.27 -19.02
N THR A 727 -15.66 23.64 -19.49
CA THR A 727 -15.37 23.41 -20.92
C THR A 727 -15.73 21.99 -21.40
N GLY A 728 -16.81 21.40 -20.89
CA GLY A 728 -17.28 20.06 -21.28
C GLY A 728 -18.78 19.87 -21.07
N PRO A 729 -19.36 18.74 -21.52
CA PRO A 729 -20.75 18.38 -21.23
C PRO A 729 -20.94 18.22 -19.72
N GLU A 730 -22.10 18.63 -19.21
CA GLU A 730 -22.43 18.44 -17.80
C GLU A 730 -22.92 17.02 -17.58
N VAL A 731 -22.15 16.22 -16.84
CA VAL A 731 -22.41 14.81 -16.60
C VAL A 731 -23.09 14.60 -15.25
N VAL A 732 -24.28 14.02 -15.28
CA VAL A 732 -25.10 13.60 -14.14
C VAL A 732 -24.96 12.10 -13.97
N ARG A 733 -24.27 11.64 -12.92
CA ARG A 733 -24.27 10.20 -12.56
C ARG A 733 -25.61 9.83 -11.90
N ALA A 734 -26.28 8.80 -12.40
CA ALA A 734 -27.58 8.39 -11.87
C ALA A 734 -27.49 7.41 -10.67
N GLY A 735 -26.32 6.78 -10.45
CA GLY A 735 -26.10 5.87 -9.33
C GLY A 735 -26.47 6.48 -7.97
N GLY A 736 -27.29 5.77 -7.21
CA GLY A 736 -27.76 6.20 -5.87
C GLY A 736 -28.80 7.33 -5.87
N ARG A 737 -29.34 7.75 -7.02
CA ARG A 737 -30.34 8.83 -7.13
C ARG A 737 -31.70 8.30 -7.62
N SER A 738 -32.79 8.89 -7.12
CA SER A 738 -34.12 8.58 -7.64
C SER A 738 -34.32 9.18 -9.04
N THR A 739 -35.23 8.60 -9.83
CA THR A 739 -35.59 9.10 -11.16
C THR A 739 -35.95 10.60 -11.14
N ASP A 740 -36.74 11.04 -10.15
CA ASP A 740 -37.14 12.44 -10.00
C ASP A 740 -35.93 13.37 -9.74
N GLN A 741 -34.94 12.92 -8.96
CA GLN A 741 -33.72 13.68 -8.72
C GLN A 741 -32.89 13.83 -9.99
N VAL A 742 -32.78 12.77 -10.80
CA VAL A 742 -32.07 12.81 -12.09
C VAL A 742 -32.76 13.77 -13.05
N LEU A 743 -34.09 13.70 -13.19
CA LEU A 743 -34.87 14.63 -14.01
C LEU A 743 -34.70 16.08 -13.55
N ALA A 744 -34.72 16.34 -12.24
CA ALA A 744 -34.51 17.67 -11.68
C ALA A 744 -33.11 18.24 -12.01
N LEU A 745 -32.06 17.41 -11.93
CA LEU A 745 -30.70 17.81 -12.29
C LEU A 745 -30.56 18.10 -13.78
N VAL A 746 -31.18 17.28 -14.64
CA VAL A 746 -31.20 17.51 -16.09
C VAL A 746 -31.93 18.80 -16.43
N ARG A 747 -33.09 19.08 -15.81
CA ARG A 747 -33.80 20.37 -15.97
C ARG A 747 -32.92 21.56 -15.59
N ALA A 748 -32.23 21.48 -14.45
CA ALA A 748 -31.35 22.55 -13.98
C ALA A 748 -30.17 22.78 -14.95
N ALA A 749 -29.48 21.72 -15.37
CA ALA A 749 -28.38 21.79 -16.32
C ALA A 749 -28.81 22.39 -17.67
N ARG A 750 -30.00 22.01 -18.17
CA ARG A 750 -30.57 22.54 -19.41
C ARG A 750 -31.00 24.00 -19.31
N GLN A 751 -31.46 24.43 -18.13
CA GLN A 751 -31.79 25.85 -17.88
C GLN A 751 -30.53 26.70 -17.81
N GLU A 752 -29.48 26.21 -17.16
CA GLU A 752 -28.21 26.94 -17.02
C GLU A 752 -27.45 27.00 -18.36
N HIS A 753 -27.49 25.91 -19.14
CA HIS A 753 -26.78 25.79 -20.41
C HIS A 753 -27.67 25.19 -21.53
N PRO A 754 -28.61 25.97 -22.11
CA PRO A 754 -29.54 25.48 -23.13
C PRO A 754 -28.87 24.98 -24.42
N GLU A 755 -27.69 25.53 -24.71
CA GLU A 755 -26.92 25.27 -25.93
C GLU A 755 -26.06 24.00 -25.86
N ARG A 756 -26.09 23.26 -24.74
CA ARG A 756 -25.26 22.07 -24.52
C ARG A 756 -26.09 20.87 -24.06
N PRO A 757 -25.67 19.64 -24.42
CA PRO A 757 -26.35 18.45 -23.93
C PRO A 757 -26.02 18.22 -22.45
N ALA A 758 -27.06 17.93 -21.66
CA ALA A 758 -26.93 17.38 -20.31
C ALA A 758 -26.82 15.86 -20.43
N VAL A 759 -25.73 15.28 -19.92
CA VAL A 759 -25.44 13.85 -20.08
C VAL A 759 -25.75 13.13 -18.80
N VAL A 760 -26.42 11.99 -18.89
CA VAL A 760 -26.71 11.09 -17.78
C VAL A 760 -26.01 9.77 -18.03
N VAL A 761 -25.27 9.27 -17.05
CA VAL A 761 -24.56 7.97 -17.11
C VAL A 761 -24.96 7.05 -15.95
N GLY A 762 -24.96 5.75 -16.20
CA GLY A 762 -25.31 4.73 -15.21
C GLY A 762 -26.76 4.79 -14.74
N ALA A 763 -27.70 5.12 -15.63
CA ALA A 763 -29.12 5.25 -15.30
C ALA A 763 -29.87 3.92 -15.52
N PRO A 764 -30.74 3.51 -14.58
CA PRO A 764 -31.60 2.35 -14.80
C PRO A 764 -32.58 2.61 -15.95
N ALA A 765 -33.08 1.54 -16.57
CA ALA A 765 -33.95 1.61 -17.74
C ALA A 765 -35.17 2.52 -17.52
N ASP A 766 -35.78 2.48 -16.33
CA ASP A 766 -36.94 3.33 -16.00
C ASP A 766 -36.61 4.83 -16.02
N THR A 767 -35.42 5.21 -15.53
CA THR A 767 -34.95 6.61 -15.56
C THR A 767 -34.66 7.07 -16.98
N LEU A 768 -34.07 6.19 -17.78
CA LEU A 768 -33.81 6.41 -19.20
C LEU A 768 -35.13 6.63 -19.97
N VAL A 769 -36.14 5.79 -19.73
CA VAL A 769 -37.49 5.96 -20.30
C VAL A 769 -38.15 7.26 -19.83
N ALA A 770 -37.99 7.63 -18.56
CA ALA A 770 -38.54 8.88 -18.04
C ALA A 770 -37.89 10.12 -18.68
N LEU A 771 -36.56 10.10 -18.91
CA LEU A 771 -35.83 11.16 -19.62
C LEU A 771 -36.30 11.29 -21.08
N ALA A 772 -36.57 10.17 -21.73
CA ALA A 772 -37.14 10.16 -23.08
C ALA A 772 -38.58 10.71 -23.08
N ALA A 773 -39.43 10.28 -22.15
CA ALA A 773 -40.82 10.73 -22.07
C ALA A 773 -40.96 12.24 -21.79
N GLU A 774 -40.03 12.81 -21.03
CA GLU A 774 -40.08 14.23 -20.67
C GLU A 774 -39.50 15.17 -21.75
N HIS A 775 -38.46 14.72 -22.48
CA HIS A 775 -37.69 15.59 -23.38
C HIS A 775 -37.71 15.15 -24.86
N ASP A 776 -38.30 14.00 -25.16
CA ASP A 776 -38.65 13.34 -26.44
C ASP A 776 -37.71 13.68 -27.62
N ALA A 777 -37.92 14.82 -28.29
CA ALA A 777 -37.18 15.20 -29.50
C ALA A 777 -35.69 15.55 -29.30
N TYR A 778 -35.20 15.68 -28.06
CA TYR A 778 -33.82 16.08 -27.76
C TYR A 778 -33.04 15.04 -26.94
N THR A 779 -33.57 13.82 -26.76
CA THR A 779 -32.90 12.79 -25.96
C THR A 779 -32.25 11.75 -26.87
N THR A 780 -30.92 11.69 -26.86
CA THR A 780 -30.14 10.62 -27.49
C THR A 780 -29.74 9.61 -26.42
N MET A 781 -29.88 8.31 -26.68
CA MET A 781 -29.65 7.27 -25.67
C MET A 781 -28.85 6.11 -26.23
N ASP A 782 -28.12 5.43 -25.36
CA ASP A 782 -27.44 4.19 -25.68
C ASP A 782 -27.68 3.19 -24.55
N HIS A 783 -28.40 2.11 -24.87
CA HIS A 783 -28.77 1.08 -23.91
C HIS A 783 -27.55 0.32 -23.40
N ALA A 784 -26.55 0.07 -24.25
CA ALA A 784 -25.34 -0.65 -23.82
C ALA A 784 -24.50 0.20 -22.85
N ALA A 785 -24.53 1.52 -23.01
CA ALA A 785 -23.89 2.46 -22.10
C ALA A 785 -24.71 2.80 -20.84
N MET A 786 -25.98 2.38 -20.78
CA MET A 786 -26.96 2.83 -19.78
C MET A 786 -26.94 4.36 -19.60
N ALA A 787 -26.90 5.08 -20.72
CA ALA A 787 -26.64 6.52 -20.76
C ALA A 787 -27.60 7.28 -21.70
N ALA A 788 -27.82 8.56 -21.40
CA ALA A 788 -28.62 9.47 -22.19
C ALA A 788 -27.98 10.86 -22.29
N ALA A 789 -28.24 11.58 -23.37
CA ALA A 789 -27.84 12.96 -23.58
C ALA A 789 -29.09 13.74 -23.99
N VAL A 790 -29.46 14.73 -23.17
CA VAL A 790 -30.63 15.58 -23.37
C VAL A 790 -30.16 16.94 -23.86
N GLY A 791 -30.56 17.35 -25.07
CA GLY A 791 -30.18 18.64 -25.67
C GLY A 791 -29.52 18.52 -27.04
N PRO A 792 -29.13 19.65 -27.65
CA PRO A 792 -28.51 19.65 -28.97
C PRO A 792 -27.11 19.03 -28.90
N LEU A 793 -26.85 18.05 -29.77
CA LEU A 793 -25.52 17.48 -29.93
C LEU A 793 -24.68 18.36 -30.89
N PRO A 794 -23.38 18.55 -30.62
CA PRO A 794 -22.49 19.27 -31.52
C PRO A 794 -22.26 18.49 -32.82
N GLU A 795 -21.98 19.20 -33.91
CA GLU A 795 -21.56 18.55 -35.17
C GLU A 795 -20.26 17.75 -34.96
N PRO A 796 -20.19 16.50 -35.47
CA PRO A 796 -19.04 15.65 -35.28
C PRO A 796 -17.81 16.20 -36.03
N HIS A 797 -16.68 16.28 -35.33
CA HIS A 797 -15.41 16.72 -35.89
C HIS A 797 -14.28 15.82 -35.39
N GLY A 798 -13.50 15.25 -36.31
CA GLY A 798 -12.52 14.22 -35.97
C GLY A 798 -13.16 12.86 -35.66
N ARG A 799 -12.34 11.81 -35.71
CA ARG A 799 -12.77 10.41 -35.57
C ARG A 799 -12.08 9.74 -34.38
N VAL A 800 -12.84 9.00 -33.59
CA VAL A 800 -12.36 8.18 -32.47
C VAL A 800 -12.69 6.72 -32.77
N VAL A 801 -11.71 5.83 -32.58
CA VAL A 801 -11.95 4.38 -32.66
C VAL A 801 -11.96 3.84 -31.23
N VAL A 802 -12.98 3.06 -30.87
CA VAL A 802 -13.08 2.38 -29.57
C VAL A 802 -12.93 0.88 -29.80
N LEU A 803 -11.94 0.26 -29.18
CA LEU A 803 -11.64 -1.17 -29.24
C LEU A 803 -11.97 -1.81 -27.90
N GLY A 804 -12.93 -2.73 -27.84
CA GLY A 804 -13.23 -3.56 -26.67
C GLY A 804 -12.54 -4.92 -26.78
N ALA A 805 -11.87 -5.37 -25.73
CA ALA A 805 -11.15 -6.65 -25.73
C ALA A 805 -12.08 -7.87 -25.69
N GLY A 806 -13.25 -7.74 -25.05
CA GLY A 806 -14.25 -8.81 -25.01
C GLY A 806 -15.64 -8.33 -24.60
N SER A 807 -16.64 -9.20 -24.73
CA SER A 807 -18.04 -8.92 -24.39
C SER A 807 -18.29 -8.42 -22.97
N VAL A 808 -17.42 -8.76 -22.01
CA VAL A 808 -17.47 -8.24 -20.62
C VAL A 808 -17.10 -6.76 -20.52
N ASP A 809 -16.33 -6.24 -21.49
CA ASP A 809 -15.89 -4.85 -21.57
C ASP A 809 -16.89 -3.95 -22.31
N ALA A 810 -17.92 -4.56 -22.93
CA ALA A 810 -18.82 -3.91 -23.87
C ALA A 810 -19.60 -2.73 -23.26
N ALA A 811 -19.95 -2.78 -21.97
CA ALA A 811 -20.66 -1.69 -21.29
C ALA A 811 -19.76 -0.44 -21.15
N VAL A 812 -18.50 -0.63 -20.75
CA VAL A 812 -17.51 0.45 -20.60
C VAL A 812 -17.10 0.98 -21.98
N ALA A 813 -16.94 0.11 -22.97
CA ALA A 813 -16.71 0.50 -24.37
C ALA A 813 -17.89 1.28 -24.97
N ALA A 814 -19.13 0.88 -24.66
CA ALA A 814 -20.33 1.62 -25.03
C ALA A 814 -20.37 3.01 -24.38
N GLU A 815 -20.02 3.12 -23.10
CA GLU A 815 -19.96 4.40 -22.39
C GLU A 815 -18.94 5.35 -23.03
N ALA A 816 -17.71 4.87 -23.29
CA ALA A 816 -16.68 5.66 -23.96
C ALA A 816 -17.12 6.11 -25.36
N ALA A 817 -17.72 5.22 -26.14
CA ALA A 817 -18.22 5.53 -27.47
C ALA A 817 -19.39 6.53 -27.44
N PHE A 818 -20.29 6.41 -26.46
CA PHE A 818 -21.40 7.33 -26.28
C PHE A 818 -20.90 8.74 -25.92
N LEU A 819 -19.99 8.85 -24.95
CA LEU A 819 -19.45 10.14 -24.53
C LEU A 819 -18.60 10.81 -25.62
N ALA A 820 -17.86 10.04 -26.42
CA ALA A 820 -17.12 10.59 -27.54
C ALA A 820 -18.06 11.14 -28.63
N ARG A 821 -19.17 10.45 -28.94
CA ARG A 821 -20.21 10.94 -29.86
C ARG A 821 -20.86 12.22 -29.34
N VAL A 822 -21.27 12.24 -28.07
CA VAL A 822 -21.86 13.43 -27.43
C VAL A 822 -20.86 14.59 -27.35
N GLY A 823 -19.56 14.27 -27.24
CA GLY A 823 -18.45 15.20 -27.32
C GLY A 823 -18.21 15.81 -28.71
N GLY A 824 -18.95 15.37 -29.74
CA GLY A 824 -18.86 15.87 -31.11
C GLY A 824 -17.74 15.23 -31.91
N THR A 825 -17.61 13.91 -31.86
CA THR A 825 -16.70 13.14 -32.73
C THR A 825 -17.44 12.02 -33.44
N GLU A 826 -16.96 11.65 -34.62
CA GLU A 826 -17.38 10.40 -35.25
C GLU A 826 -16.74 9.24 -34.48
N VAL A 827 -17.52 8.21 -34.16
CA VAL A 827 -17.02 7.07 -33.38
C VAL A 827 -17.23 5.78 -34.14
N VAL A 828 -16.16 5.00 -34.25
CA VAL A 828 -16.22 3.61 -34.74
C VAL A 828 -15.87 2.69 -33.58
N ARG A 829 -16.79 1.79 -33.25
CA ARG A 829 -16.59 0.82 -32.17
C ARG A 829 -16.38 -0.58 -32.74
N VAL A 830 -15.36 -1.27 -32.27
CA VAL A 830 -15.03 -2.66 -32.60
C VAL A 830 -14.92 -3.41 -31.28
N GLU A 831 -15.64 -4.53 -31.16
CA GLU A 831 -15.67 -5.37 -29.96
C GLU A 831 -14.92 -6.69 -30.23
N ASP A 832 -14.63 -7.44 -29.16
CA ASP A 832 -13.97 -8.75 -29.18
C ASP A 832 -12.60 -8.76 -29.90
N VAL A 833 -11.79 -7.73 -29.65
CA VAL A 833 -10.46 -7.57 -30.23
C VAL A 833 -9.39 -8.21 -29.34
N GLY A 834 -8.79 -9.31 -29.79
CA GLY A 834 -7.64 -9.92 -29.09
C GLY A 834 -6.29 -9.38 -29.56
N VAL A 835 -5.26 -9.41 -28.69
CA VAL A 835 -3.88 -8.97 -29.03
C VAL A 835 -3.35 -9.57 -30.33
N ALA A 836 -3.61 -10.85 -30.58
CA ALA A 836 -3.14 -11.54 -31.79
C ALA A 836 -3.78 -11.02 -33.09
N GLN A 837 -4.94 -10.37 -33.01
CA GLN A 837 -5.67 -9.83 -34.15
C GLN A 837 -5.24 -8.40 -34.50
N VAL A 838 -4.57 -7.69 -33.59
CA VAL A 838 -4.17 -6.27 -33.76
C VAL A 838 -3.35 -6.04 -35.05
N PRO A 839 -2.31 -6.85 -35.37
CA PRO A 839 -1.54 -6.61 -36.60
C PRO A 839 -2.38 -6.78 -37.87
N ALA A 840 -3.34 -7.71 -37.88
CA ALA A 840 -4.22 -7.94 -39.02
C ALA A 840 -5.31 -6.87 -39.13
N LEU A 841 -5.90 -6.46 -38.01
CA LEU A 841 -6.93 -5.44 -37.94
C LEU A 841 -6.42 -4.07 -38.42
N LEU A 842 -5.13 -3.79 -38.19
CA LEU A 842 -4.49 -2.51 -38.50
C LEU A 842 -3.60 -2.55 -39.75
N ALA A 843 -3.44 -3.72 -40.39
CA ALA A 843 -2.53 -3.94 -41.53
C ALA A 843 -2.79 -2.98 -42.70
N ASP A 844 -4.05 -2.75 -43.04
CA ASP A 844 -4.46 -1.94 -44.20
C ASP A 844 -4.62 -0.45 -43.86
N GLY A 845 -4.43 -0.05 -42.59
CA GLY A 845 -4.52 1.34 -42.12
C GLY A 845 -5.92 1.99 -42.19
N SER A 846 -6.88 1.36 -42.86
CA SER A 846 -8.23 1.89 -43.11
C SER A 846 -9.05 2.20 -41.85
N LEU A 847 -8.84 1.43 -40.77
CA LEU A 847 -9.46 1.67 -39.47
C LEU A 847 -8.89 2.93 -38.79
N LEU A 848 -7.62 3.23 -39.03
CA LEU A 848 -6.91 4.38 -38.44
C LEU A 848 -6.94 5.61 -39.34
N GLU A 849 -7.37 5.47 -40.59
CA GLU A 849 -7.45 6.58 -41.54
C GLU A 849 -8.42 7.66 -41.03
N GLY A 850 -7.89 8.87 -40.83
CA GLY A 850 -8.64 9.99 -40.27
C GLY A 850 -8.92 9.91 -38.76
N THR A 851 -8.44 8.87 -38.07
CA THR A 851 -8.63 8.68 -36.62
C THR A 851 -7.66 9.56 -35.82
N GLY A 852 -8.21 10.44 -34.98
CA GLY A 852 -7.43 11.34 -34.13
C GLY A 852 -7.11 10.77 -32.74
N CYS A 853 -7.83 9.74 -32.29
CA CYS A 853 -7.56 9.05 -31.02
C CYS A 853 -8.16 7.63 -31.04
N VAL A 854 -7.46 6.67 -30.42
CA VAL A 854 -7.97 5.31 -30.19
C VAL A 854 -8.23 5.13 -28.70
N VAL A 855 -9.41 4.64 -28.34
CA VAL A 855 -9.73 4.18 -26.98
C VAL A 855 -9.64 2.67 -26.96
N VAL A 856 -8.89 2.10 -26.01
CA VAL A 856 -8.79 0.65 -25.82
C VAL A 856 -9.37 0.31 -24.47
N VAL A 857 -10.45 -0.46 -24.44
CA VAL A 857 -11.14 -0.91 -23.23
C VAL A 857 -10.85 -2.39 -23.05
N ALA A 858 -10.16 -2.73 -21.96
CA ALA A 858 -9.73 -4.10 -21.74
C ALA A 858 -9.56 -4.44 -20.25
N GLY A 859 -10.17 -5.55 -19.83
CA GLY A 859 -9.95 -6.14 -18.52
C GLY A 859 -9.00 -7.33 -18.58
N THR A 860 -9.44 -8.39 -19.25
CA THR A 860 -8.70 -9.66 -19.34
C THR A 860 -7.49 -9.60 -20.26
N ASP A 861 -7.60 -8.90 -21.40
CA ASP A 861 -6.51 -8.72 -22.35
C ASP A 861 -5.93 -7.29 -22.26
N ALA A 862 -5.51 -6.87 -21.06
CA ALA A 862 -5.00 -5.52 -20.83
C ALA A 862 -3.73 -5.18 -21.63
N ALA A 863 -3.02 -6.20 -22.12
CA ALA A 863 -1.89 -6.03 -23.05
C ALA A 863 -2.32 -5.50 -24.43
N LEU A 864 -3.63 -5.54 -24.76
CA LEU A 864 -4.20 -4.99 -25.99
C LEU A 864 -3.86 -3.51 -26.17
N ALA A 865 -3.92 -2.71 -25.11
CA ALA A 865 -3.59 -1.29 -25.19
C ALA A 865 -2.13 -1.06 -25.63
N THR A 866 -1.22 -1.85 -25.07
CA THR A 866 0.20 -1.84 -25.44
C THR A 866 0.41 -2.31 -26.87
N ALA A 867 -0.24 -3.40 -27.27
CA ALA A 867 -0.13 -3.97 -28.61
C ALA A 867 -0.62 -2.98 -29.68
N VAL A 868 -1.74 -2.29 -29.43
CA VAL A 868 -2.27 -1.24 -30.30
C VAL A 868 -1.28 -0.07 -30.37
N ALA A 869 -0.79 0.42 -29.24
CA ALA A 869 0.14 1.55 -29.17
C ALA A 869 1.48 1.28 -29.88
N GLN A 870 1.94 0.03 -29.94
CA GLN A 870 3.18 -0.33 -30.65
C GLN A 870 3.06 -0.29 -32.17
N VAL A 871 1.84 -0.33 -32.72
CA VAL A 871 1.60 -0.43 -34.17
C VAL A 871 0.87 0.80 -34.75
N THR A 872 0.64 1.83 -33.95
CA THR A 872 -0.04 3.07 -34.37
C THR A 872 0.70 4.32 -33.85
N GLU A 873 0.68 5.39 -34.64
CA GLU A 873 1.13 6.72 -34.20
C GLU A 873 -0.01 7.57 -33.60
N VAL A 874 -1.24 7.05 -33.63
CA VAL A 874 -2.43 7.73 -33.08
C VAL A 874 -2.43 7.61 -31.55
N PRO A 875 -2.69 8.70 -30.79
CA PRO A 875 -2.75 8.63 -29.32
C PRO A 875 -3.77 7.61 -28.82
N VAL A 876 -3.36 6.80 -27.83
CA VAL A 876 -4.19 5.75 -27.23
C VAL A 876 -4.65 6.16 -25.84
N VAL A 877 -5.96 6.06 -25.58
CA VAL A 877 -6.56 6.16 -24.25
C VAL A 877 -6.94 4.75 -23.79
N ALA A 878 -6.19 4.21 -22.84
CA ALA A 878 -6.42 2.89 -22.29
C ALA A 878 -7.39 2.95 -21.10
N VAL A 879 -8.42 2.10 -21.09
CA VAL A 879 -9.45 2.03 -20.05
C VAL A 879 -9.43 0.63 -19.46
N PRO A 880 -8.88 0.45 -18.26
CA PRO A 880 -8.95 -0.83 -17.58
C PRO A 880 -10.38 -1.07 -17.11
N THR A 881 -10.86 -2.31 -17.17
CA THR A 881 -12.19 -2.69 -16.69
C THR A 881 -12.11 -3.63 -15.50
N SER A 882 -13.12 -3.58 -14.62
CA SER A 882 -13.23 -4.47 -13.48
C SER A 882 -13.86 -5.82 -13.82
N ALA A 883 -14.60 -5.89 -14.94
CA ALA A 883 -15.23 -7.10 -15.44
C ALA A 883 -14.21 -7.98 -16.18
N GLY A 884 -13.77 -9.06 -15.53
CA GLY A 884 -12.79 -10.01 -16.07
C GLY A 884 -12.58 -11.23 -15.17
N GLN A 885 -11.68 -12.15 -15.55
CA GLN A 885 -11.37 -13.38 -14.80
C GLN A 885 -11.21 -13.12 -13.30
N SER A 886 -11.64 -14.10 -12.49
CA SER A 886 -11.44 -14.21 -11.05
C SER A 886 -9.94 -14.15 -10.70
N GLY A 887 -9.38 -12.95 -10.64
CA GLY A 887 -7.94 -12.67 -10.61
C GLY A 887 -7.55 -11.25 -11.03
N ALA A 888 -8.45 -10.51 -11.71
CA ALA A 888 -8.19 -9.13 -12.15
C ALA A 888 -8.25 -8.06 -11.03
N PHE A 889 -8.50 -8.45 -9.78
CA PHE A 889 -8.61 -7.55 -8.60
C PHE A 889 -9.52 -6.33 -8.85
N GLY A 890 -10.69 -6.53 -9.47
CA GLY A 890 -11.59 -5.43 -9.82
C GLY A 890 -10.96 -4.42 -10.79
N GLY A 891 -10.13 -4.89 -11.72
CA GLY A 891 -9.50 -4.09 -12.78
C GLY A 891 -8.10 -3.54 -12.44
N ILE A 892 -7.61 -3.75 -11.21
CA ILE A 892 -6.26 -3.31 -10.81
C ILE A 892 -5.16 -4.03 -11.61
N GLY A 893 -5.35 -5.32 -11.92
CA GLY A 893 -4.42 -6.05 -12.77
C GLY A 893 -4.29 -5.38 -14.15
N ALA A 894 -5.44 -5.09 -14.77
CA ALA A 894 -5.50 -4.40 -16.05
C ALA A 894 -4.87 -3.00 -15.99
N LEU A 895 -5.17 -2.24 -14.93
CA LEU A 895 -4.61 -0.92 -14.69
C LEU A 895 -3.08 -0.96 -14.59
N MET A 896 -2.53 -1.90 -13.82
CA MET A 896 -1.08 -2.06 -13.66
C MET A 896 -0.40 -2.49 -14.96
N THR A 897 -1.03 -3.37 -15.73
CA THR A 897 -0.53 -3.76 -17.07
C THR A 897 -0.49 -2.56 -18.02
N MET A 898 -1.54 -1.72 -18.03
CA MET A 898 -1.61 -0.55 -18.90
C MET A 898 -0.63 0.56 -18.46
N LEU A 899 -0.47 0.79 -17.15
CA LEU A 899 0.47 1.78 -16.61
C LEU A 899 1.94 1.39 -16.83
N ASN A 900 2.26 0.09 -16.78
CA ASN A 900 3.62 -0.42 -16.97
C ASN A 900 3.98 -0.69 -18.44
N SER A 901 3.11 -0.33 -19.39
CA SER A 901 3.28 -0.63 -20.83
C SER A 901 4.53 -0.03 -21.47
N GLY A 902 5.21 0.93 -20.81
CA GLY A 902 6.48 1.54 -21.24
C GLY A 902 6.43 2.23 -22.62
N THR A 903 5.25 2.30 -23.24
CA THR A 903 5.05 2.73 -24.62
C THR A 903 4.59 4.18 -24.63
N ALA A 904 5.28 5.03 -25.40
CA ALA A 904 4.92 6.44 -25.52
C ALA A 904 3.57 6.60 -26.24
N GLY A 905 2.78 7.61 -25.87
CA GLY A 905 1.51 7.90 -26.53
C GLY A 905 0.28 7.21 -25.93
N VAL A 906 0.43 6.49 -24.81
CA VAL A 906 -0.68 5.88 -24.04
C VAL A 906 -1.03 6.75 -22.83
N VAL A 907 -2.32 7.03 -22.65
CA VAL A 907 -2.90 7.65 -21.45
C VAL A 907 -3.87 6.67 -20.82
N VAL A 908 -3.76 6.42 -19.52
CA VAL A 908 -4.60 5.43 -18.82
C VAL A 908 -5.69 6.15 -18.02
N SER A 909 -6.94 5.73 -18.19
CA SER A 909 -8.10 6.21 -17.41
C SER A 909 -8.22 5.47 -16.07
N ALA A 910 -9.15 5.92 -15.21
CA ALA A 910 -9.56 5.13 -14.05
C ALA A 910 -10.28 3.84 -14.50
N ILE A 911 -10.35 2.86 -13.60
CA ILE A 911 -11.04 1.59 -13.85
C ILE A 911 -12.52 1.86 -14.10
N ASP A 912 -13.07 1.23 -15.14
CA ASP A 912 -14.44 1.37 -15.64
C ASP A 912 -14.83 2.80 -16.01
N ASP A 913 -13.87 3.73 -16.15
CA ASP A 913 -14.17 5.13 -16.46
C ASP A 913 -14.19 5.38 -17.98
N GLY A 914 -15.14 4.74 -18.64
CA GLY A 914 -15.45 4.96 -20.05
C GLY A 914 -15.89 6.40 -20.30
N CYS A 915 -16.60 7.00 -19.34
CA CYS A 915 -17.04 8.39 -19.41
C CYS A 915 -15.87 9.38 -19.59
N ALA A 916 -14.88 9.34 -18.71
CA ALA A 916 -13.71 10.23 -18.83
C ALA A 916 -12.91 9.94 -20.09
N ALA A 917 -12.74 8.65 -20.42
CA ALA A 917 -12.01 8.22 -21.61
C ALA A 917 -12.62 8.78 -22.90
N GLY A 918 -13.95 8.68 -23.05
CA GLY A 918 -14.67 9.22 -24.20
C GLY A 918 -14.54 10.75 -24.32
N VAL A 919 -14.62 11.47 -23.20
CA VAL A 919 -14.44 12.94 -23.17
C VAL A 919 -13.02 13.35 -23.56
N VAL A 920 -12.01 12.64 -23.04
CA VAL A 920 -10.60 12.91 -23.37
C VAL A 920 -10.32 12.57 -24.83
N ALA A 921 -10.77 11.41 -25.31
CA ALA A 921 -10.59 11.00 -26.70
C ALA A 921 -11.25 12.00 -27.67
N ALA A 922 -12.46 12.46 -27.38
CA ALA A 922 -13.13 13.48 -28.18
C ALA A 922 -12.34 14.80 -28.21
N ARG A 923 -11.76 15.22 -27.08
CA ARG A 923 -10.92 16.43 -27.02
C ARG A 923 -9.62 16.28 -27.79
N ILE A 924 -9.05 15.08 -27.84
CA ILE A 924 -7.83 14.81 -28.62
C ILE A 924 -8.16 14.83 -30.11
N ALA A 925 -9.19 14.09 -30.53
CA ALA A 925 -9.56 13.98 -31.95
C ALA A 925 -10.10 15.29 -32.56
N ARG A 926 -10.58 16.22 -31.74
CA ARG A 926 -11.06 17.55 -32.17
C ARG A 926 -9.97 18.63 -32.26
N ARG A 927 -8.74 18.35 -31.84
CA ARG A 927 -7.61 19.30 -31.96
C ARG A 927 -7.06 19.28 -33.38
#